data_AF-L8HYQ4-F1
#
_entry.id   AF-L8HYQ4-F1
#
_cell.length_a   1.000
_cell.length_b   1.000
_cell.length_c   1.000
_cell.angle_alpha   90.00
_cell.angle_beta   90.00
_cell.angle_gamma   90.00
#
_symmetry.space_group_name_H-M   'P 1'
#
loop_
_entity.id
_entity.type
_entity.pdbx_description
1 polymer ?
#
loop_
_entity_poly.entity_id
_entity_poly.type
_entity_poly.pdbx_seq_one_letter_code
_entity_poly.pdbx_strand_id
1 'polypeptide(L)'
;QPDLSRVPGLRSQFQSSPKASKLLGGPCDAVMSLALLRSFLVLWKQLEVLKEHWGQLKLQVQDINSPSLHKQFSELYGTDILYPSMKAIARRMGKEDEFEEILITSQSILPPKGASEIEIKTQQLQKLLENLEIHMIQEVLKKVNREITLVVSEKSKEQHTLPTDLWKHQVMEENFSIIRPQIVENFVQRLLENYQDGGLEVTFRKDHLEACLLSLGCDVMARERSNFESYSMCYEHILEHVRQKLCQKEQELDIIRRGQNPPEDKAGQVAELSHNMIMEITALRARLTDLEEENLNLKKQIRKEAQEEYEALVQALFVTCLHIKEKLDENQLNLIQKVCELIGEVRTEGIDNMKSLKKKWGSTRPDEEMKENPAKEQLQPLEQDNCGLPALVRKLRSLGHWRLVVQQAHFRGQLSRAEKEAVQTKKECLNIKLMAEREVVLFRQQLLALRQALARAQADNVKMCRQQENQAQLLKELEHRVAQEALHRQQLDLMKASSMEKLLKDVQQKEQHLQLLTEDAKRASKLGQLQQKKIQRELRQVRSRLAHERSVKLDAFQWVEELQSQLNDAEQSSTQRNSPGGLISQAHYSLSSASTSSRYTQQHLLKTQLTGSKITRIQRPKTVPIKHTKRTDHVFLPNVADTVQLPAFQV
;
A
#
# COMPACT_ATOMS: atom_id res chain seq x y z
N GLN A 1 -35.46 -29.30 26.07
CA GLN A 1 -34.71 -30.12 27.05
C GLN A 1 -33.23 -30.05 26.68
N PRO A 2 -32.33 -29.80 27.64
CA PRO A 2 -31.01 -29.24 27.41
C PRO A 2 -29.89 -30.27 27.47
N ASP A 3 -28.74 -29.97 26.87
CA ASP A 3 -27.40 -30.06 27.49
C ASP A 3 -26.31 -29.88 26.43
N LEU A 4 -25.67 -28.70 26.41
CA LEU A 4 -24.33 -28.50 25.83
C LEU A 4 -23.71 -27.25 26.46
N SER A 5 -23.48 -27.32 27.77
CA SER A 5 -22.61 -26.41 28.51
C SER A 5 -21.46 -27.21 29.10
N ARG A 6 -20.36 -27.36 28.35
CA ARG A 6 -19.08 -27.82 28.92
C ARG A 6 -17.90 -27.60 27.97
N VAL A 7 -17.32 -26.39 27.98
CA VAL A 7 -15.86 -26.19 27.92
C VAL A 7 -15.52 -24.95 28.78
N PRO A 8 -14.48 -25.00 29.63
CA PRO A 8 -14.42 -24.22 30.86
C PRO A 8 -13.93 -22.79 30.66
N GLY A 9 -14.68 -21.83 31.18
CA GLY A 9 -14.20 -20.47 31.40
C GLY A 9 -13.09 -20.45 32.45
N LEU A 10 -12.04 -19.68 32.16
CA LEU A 10 -10.96 -19.31 33.08
C LEU A 10 -11.56 -18.50 34.24
N ARG A 11 -12.18 -19.18 35.21
CA ARG A 11 -12.71 -18.58 36.42
C ARG A 11 -11.67 -18.71 37.51
N SER A 12 -11.06 -17.57 37.87
CA SER A 12 -10.67 -17.20 39.23
C SER A 12 -10.15 -18.36 40.11
N GLN A 13 -8.88 -18.71 39.93
CA GLN A 13 -8.13 -19.56 40.86
C GLN A 13 -7.26 -18.70 41.80
N PHE A 14 -7.85 -17.69 42.41
CA PHE A 14 -7.23 -16.97 43.52
C PHE A 14 -8.31 -16.64 44.56
N GLN A 15 -8.72 -17.66 45.30
CA GLN A 15 -9.36 -17.48 46.61
C GLN A 15 -8.34 -17.84 47.69
N SER A 16 -7.86 -16.83 48.37
CA SER A 16 -7.02 -16.94 49.57
C SER A 16 -7.86 -17.45 50.74
N SER A 17 -7.41 -18.52 51.40
CA SER A 17 -7.78 -18.82 52.79
C SER A 17 -6.52 -18.76 53.66
N PRO A 18 -6.54 -18.13 54.84
CA PRO A 18 -5.39 -18.07 55.73
C PRO A 18 -5.50 -19.20 56.75
N LYS A 19 -4.56 -20.15 56.73
CA LYS A 19 -4.22 -20.97 57.89
C LYS A 19 -2.81 -21.53 57.72
N ALA A 20 -1.95 -21.12 58.64
CA ALA A 20 -0.57 -21.54 58.73
C ALA A 20 -0.46 -23.07 58.89
N SER A 21 0.46 -23.69 58.15
CA SER A 21 1.06 -24.97 58.55
C SER A 21 2.51 -25.03 58.09
N LYS A 22 3.38 -25.17 59.08
CA LYS A 22 4.83 -25.30 59.00
C LYS A 22 5.26 -26.50 58.14
N LEU A 23 6.43 -26.34 57.52
CA LEU A 23 7.39 -27.38 57.14
C LEU A 23 6.92 -28.46 56.15
N LEU A 24 7.32 -28.31 54.89
CA LEU A 24 7.96 -29.40 54.13
C LEU A 24 8.70 -28.83 52.91
N GLY A 25 10.02 -28.70 53.01
CA GLY A 25 10.87 -28.46 51.84
C GLY A 25 10.92 -29.72 50.98
N GLY A 26 10.27 -29.68 49.83
CA GLY A 26 10.31 -30.74 48.81
C GLY A 26 10.32 -30.15 47.40
N PRO A 27 10.77 -30.90 46.37
CA PRO A 27 10.99 -30.38 45.01
C PRO A 27 9.75 -29.82 44.28
N CYS A 28 8.55 -30.00 44.85
CA CYS A 28 7.29 -29.45 44.33
C CYS A 28 7.20 -27.91 44.42
N ASP A 29 8.01 -27.26 45.27
CA ASP A 29 7.96 -25.81 45.50
C ASP A 29 8.55 -25.00 44.33
N ALA A 30 9.56 -25.56 43.64
CA ALA A 30 10.22 -24.88 42.52
C ALA A 30 9.33 -24.84 41.26
N VAL A 31 8.61 -25.92 40.98
CA VAL A 31 7.70 -26.01 39.82
C VAL A 31 6.48 -25.11 40.02
N MET A 32 5.91 -25.06 41.22
CA MET A 32 4.80 -24.16 41.55
C MET A 32 5.24 -22.70 41.57
N SER A 33 6.40 -22.38 42.15
CA SER A 33 6.97 -21.03 42.13
C SER A 33 7.26 -20.55 40.70
N LEU A 34 7.76 -21.44 39.84
CA LEU A 34 8.02 -21.14 38.43
C LEU A 34 6.74 -20.98 37.62
N ALA A 35 5.68 -21.74 37.94
CA ALA A 35 4.36 -21.55 37.35
C ALA A 35 3.72 -20.23 37.77
N LEU A 36 3.84 -19.86 39.06
CA LEU A 36 3.38 -18.56 39.57
C LEU A 36 4.14 -17.40 38.91
N LEU A 37 5.47 -17.49 38.80
CA LEU A 37 6.27 -16.48 38.11
C LEU A 37 5.88 -16.35 36.64
N ARG A 38 5.69 -17.47 35.94
CA ARG A 38 5.19 -17.47 34.56
C ARG A 38 3.81 -16.79 34.46
N SER A 39 2.89 -17.10 35.37
CA SER A 39 1.56 -16.49 35.38
C SER A 39 1.62 -14.98 35.64
N PHE A 40 2.51 -14.53 36.52
CA PHE A 40 2.72 -13.12 36.81
C PHE A 40 3.33 -12.37 35.63
N LEU A 41 4.32 -12.95 34.95
CA LEU A 41 4.93 -12.37 33.76
C LEU A 41 3.93 -12.26 32.60
N VAL A 42 3.06 -13.26 32.43
CA VAL A 42 1.96 -13.20 31.45
C VAL A 42 0.99 -12.08 31.80
N LEU A 43 0.56 -11.99 33.06
CA LEU A 43 -0.32 -10.93 33.55
C LEU A 43 0.29 -9.54 33.33
N TRP A 44 1.56 -9.36 33.65
CA TRP A 44 2.26 -8.11 33.43
C TRP A 44 2.33 -7.78 31.94
N LYS A 45 2.77 -8.72 31.10
CA LYS A 45 2.84 -8.48 29.65
C LYS A 45 1.48 -8.07 29.08
N GLN A 46 0.41 -8.75 29.49
CA GLN A 46 -0.96 -8.40 29.08
C GLN A 46 -1.34 -7.00 29.53
N LEU A 47 -1.02 -6.64 30.77
CA LEU A 47 -1.29 -5.32 31.31
C LEU A 47 -0.58 -4.22 30.52
N GLU A 48 0.73 -4.34 30.22
CA GLU A 48 1.45 -3.28 29.49
C GLU A 48 0.92 -3.12 28.06
N VAL A 49 0.66 -4.22 27.35
CA VAL A 49 0.13 -4.18 25.97
C VAL A 49 -1.24 -3.51 25.94
N LEU A 50 -2.13 -3.87 26.86
CA LEU A 50 -3.48 -3.29 26.91
C LEU A 50 -3.45 -1.84 27.41
N LYS A 51 -2.55 -1.51 28.32
CA LYS A 51 -2.32 -0.15 28.81
C LYS A 51 -1.83 0.78 27.69
N GLU A 52 -0.91 0.30 26.84
CA GLU A 52 -0.43 1.04 25.66
C GLU A 52 -1.57 1.27 24.66
N HIS A 53 -2.32 0.20 24.31
CA HIS A 53 -3.44 0.30 23.37
C HIS A 53 -4.56 1.21 23.88
N TRP A 54 -4.91 1.09 25.16
CA TRP A 54 -5.87 1.99 25.80
C TRP A 54 -5.41 3.45 25.78
N GLY A 55 -4.11 3.70 25.97
CA GLY A 55 -3.52 5.03 25.87
C GLY A 55 -3.63 5.64 24.48
N GLN A 56 -3.32 4.85 23.45
CA GLN A 56 -3.47 5.24 22.03
C GLN A 56 -4.92 5.62 21.72
N LEU A 57 -5.89 4.82 22.17
CA LEU A 57 -7.32 5.06 21.95
C LEU A 57 -7.83 6.32 22.66
N LYS A 58 -7.45 6.52 23.94
CA LYS A 58 -7.91 7.67 24.72
C LYS A 58 -7.33 8.99 24.22
N LEU A 59 -6.07 8.99 23.79
CA LEU A 59 -5.40 10.19 23.25
C LEU A 59 -5.66 10.41 21.76
N GLN A 60 -6.24 9.42 21.05
CA GLN A 60 -6.41 9.43 19.58
C GLN A 60 -5.07 9.63 18.83
N VAL A 61 -3.98 9.05 19.34
CA VAL A 61 -2.63 9.14 18.76
C VAL A 61 -2.11 7.75 18.43
N GLN A 62 -1.36 7.63 17.33
CA GLN A 62 -0.76 6.37 16.89
C GLN A 62 0.32 5.87 17.86
N ASP A 63 1.22 6.75 18.33
CA ASP A 63 2.27 6.43 19.31
C ASP A 63 2.45 7.52 20.38
N ILE A 64 2.73 7.11 21.63
CA ILE A 64 2.95 8.02 22.78
C ILE A 64 4.45 8.34 22.91
N ASN A 65 5.03 8.99 21.89
CA ASN A 65 6.48 9.26 21.83
C ASN A 65 6.92 10.63 22.41
N SER A 66 5.96 11.49 22.76
CA SER A 66 6.25 12.83 23.30
C SER A 66 6.16 12.86 24.84
N PRO A 67 7.08 13.56 25.54
CA PRO A 67 7.02 13.69 27.00
C PRO A 67 5.74 14.38 27.50
N SER A 68 5.14 15.28 26.70
CA SER A 68 3.85 15.90 27.04
C SER A 68 2.68 14.91 26.97
N LEU A 69 2.68 14.03 25.97
CA LEU A 69 1.67 12.97 25.81
C LEU A 69 1.80 11.92 26.90
N HIS A 70 3.03 11.56 27.28
CA HIS A 70 3.26 10.62 28.38
C HIS A 70 2.78 11.17 29.73
N LYS A 71 2.91 12.48 29.97
CA LYS A 71 2.36 13.14 31.16
C LYS A 71 0.83 13.08 31.19
N GLN A 72 0.17 13.44 30.08
CA GLN A 72 -1.29 13.36 29.95
C GLN A 72 -1.80 11.91 30.09
N PHE A 73 -1.11 10.97 29.46
CA PHE A 73 -1.38 9.54 29.59
C PHE A 73 -1.28 9.07 31.04
N SER A 74 -0.25 9.49 31.78
CA SER A 74 -0.04 9.10 33.18
C SER A 74 -1.12 9.66 34.10
N GLU A 75 -1.56 10.90 33.84
CA GLU A 75 -2.67 11.53 34.56
C GLU A 75 -3.98 10.77 34.30
N LEU A 76 -4.33 10.50 33.04
CA LEU A 76 -5.52 9.74 32.65
C LEU A 76 -5.49 8.30 33.19
N TYR A 77 -4.35 7.63 33.12
CA TYR A 77 -4.20 6.29 33.67
C TYR A 77 -4.37 6.29 35.20
N GLY A 78 -3.88 7.34 35.86
CA GLY A 78 -4.11 7.61 37.28
C GLY A 78 -5.59 7.66 37.64
N THR A 79 -6.36 8.47 36.91
CA THR A 79 -7.78 8.74 37.21
C THR A 79 -8.72 7.61 36.79
N ASP A 80 -8.54 7.07 35.59
CA ASP A 80 -9.53 6.18 34.97
C ASP A 80 -9.28 4.70 35.31
N ILE A 81 -8.03 4.34 35.61
CA ILE A 81 -7.60 2.95 35.80
C ILE A 81 -7.05 2.74 37.21
N LEU A 82 -5.99 3.44 37.59
CA LEU A 82 -5.23 3.17 38.81
C LEU A 82 -6.07 3.44 40.07
N TYR A 83 -6.65 4.64 40.20
CA TYR A 83 -7.48 4.99 41.36
C TYR A 83 -8.70 4.08 41.53
N PRO A 84 -9.54 3.83 40.50
CA PRO A 84 -10.66 2.90 40.61
C PRO A 84 -10.23 1.48 40.94
N SER A 85 -9.08 1.03 40.44
CA SER A 85 -8.54 -0.29 40.76
C SER A 85 -8.12 -0.40 42.22
N MET A 86 -7.42 0.61 42.74
CA MET A 86 -6.96 0.61 44.13
C MET A 86 -8.15 0.74 45.10
N LYS A 87 -9.13 1.59 44.76
CA LYS A 87 -10.38 1.72 45.52
C LYS A 87 -11.19 0.42 45.56
N ALA A 88 -11.26 -0.31 44.44
CA ALA A 88 -11.93 -1.61 44.39
C ALA A 88 -11.25 -2.66 45.27
N ILE A 89 -9.91 -2.67 45.31
CA ILE A 89 -9.14 -3.55 46.20
C ILE A 89 -9.35 -3.16 47.66
N ALA A 90 -9.26 -1.87 47.99
CA ALA A 90 -9.49 -1.38 49.35
C ALA A 90 -10.89 -1.75 49.86
N ARG A 91 -11.91 -1.66 49.00
CA ARG A 91 -13.28 -2.11 49.29
C ARG A 91 -13.37 -3.62 49.54
N ARG A 92 -12.72 -4.45 48.70
CA ARG A 92 -12.67 -5.92 48.92
C ARG A 92 -11.97 -6.28 50.22
N MET A 93 -10.98 -5.48 50.64
CA MET A 93 -10.25 -5.65 51.89
C MET A 93 -10.94 -5.04 53.12
N GLY A 94 -12.07 -4.32 52.94
CA GLY A 94 -12.77 -3.61 54.03
C GLY A 94 -12.02 -2.40 54.59
N LYS A 95 -11.08 -1.82 53.83
CA LYS A 95 -10.21 -0.69 54.23
C LYS A 95 -10.38 0.53 53.33
N GLU A 96 -11.59 0.75 52.82
CA GLU A 96 -11.88 1.86 51.88
C GLU A 96 -11.63 3.23 52.53
N ASP A 97 -12.04 3.41 53.79
CA ASP A 97 -11.86 4.67 54.53
C ASP A 97 -10.38 4.99 54.80
N GLU A 98 -9.59 3.99 55.20
CA GLU A 98 -8.13 4.13 55.38
C GLU A 98 -7.41 4.50 54.08
N PHE A 99 -7.88 3.96 52.95
CA PHE A 99 -7.29 4.24 51.63
C PHE A 99 -7.60 5.67 51.16
N GLU A 100 -8.81 6.16 51.36
CA GLU A 100 -9.19 7.54 51.01
C GLU A 100 -8.49 8.57 51.93
N GLU A 101 -8.31 8.27 53.22
CA GLU A 101 -7.56 9.13 54.16
C GLU A 101 -6.08 9.26 53.76
N ILE A 102 -5.46 8.16 53.33
CA ILE A 102 -4.08 8.16 52.80
C ILE A 102 -3.99 8.98 51.51
N LEU A 103 -5.00 8.92 50.63
CA LEU A 103 -5.01 9.66 49.37
C LEU A 103 -5.14 11.18 49.60
N ILE A 104 -5.97 11.60 50.55
CA ILE A 104 -6.12 13.01 50.96
C ILE A 104 -4.81 13.56 51.53
N THR A 105 -4.07 12.74 52.29
CA THR A 105 -2.86 13.16 53.00
C THR A 105 -1.60 13.17 52.11
N SER A 106 -1.48 12.23 51.16
CA SER A 106 -0.22 11.96 50.45
C SER A 106 -0.17 12.37 48.98
N GLN A 107 -1.28 12.89 48.41
CA GLN A 107 -1.42 13.32 47.00
C GLN A 107 -0.98 12.29 45.94
N SER A 108 -0.74 11.03 46.33
CA SER A 108 -0.26 9.95 45.46
C SER A 108 -1.09 8.69 45.67
N ILE A 109 -1.35 7.97 44.58
CA ILE A 109 -2.16 6.76 44.60
C ILE A 109 -1.27 5.59 45.06
N LEU A 110 -1.23 5.35 46.37
CA LEU A 110 -0.48 4.25 46.97
C LEU A 110 -1.34 2.99 47.08
N PRO A 111 -0.79 1.77 46.88
CA PRO A 111 -1.56 0.55 47.03
C PRO A 111 -2.02 0.35 48.49
N PRO A 112 -3.23 -0.20 48.72
CA PRO A 112 -3.74 -0.45 50.06
C PRO A 112 -2.84 -1.44 50.83
N LYS A 113 -2.62 -1.16 52.12
CA LYS A 113 -1.71 -1.94 52.98
C LYS A 113 -2.14 -3.40 53.06
N GLY A 114 -1.33 -4.29 52.47
CA GLY A 114 -1.54 -5.74 52.44
C GLY A 114 -2.01 -6.31 51.10
N ALA A 115 -2.21 -5.47 50.08
CA ALA A 115 -2.55 -5.95 48.74
C ALA A 115 -1.34 -6.63 48.06
N SER A 116 -1.59 -7.78 47.43
CA SER A 116 -0.57 -8.46 46.64
C SER A 116 -0.37 -7.79 45.27
N GLU A 117 0.85 -7.81 44.73
CA GLU A 117 1.13 -7.22 43.42
C GLU A 117 0.33 -7.90 42.29
N ILE A 118 0.11 -9.21 42.40
CA ILE A 118 -0.72 -9.99 41.47
C ILE A 118 -2.16 -9.46 41.47
N GLU A 119 -2.73 -9.18 42.64
CA GLU A 119 -4.10 -8.68 42.78
C GLU A 119 -4.25 -7.23 42.27
N ILE A 120 -3.25 -6.38 42.53
CA ILE A 120 -3.14 -5.02 41.98
C ILE A 120 -3.17 -5.05 40.45
N LYS A 121 -2.29 -5.84 39.83
CA LYS A 121 -2.15 -5.94 38.38
C LYS A 121 -3.39 -6.58 37.74
N THR A 122 -4.01 -7.56 38.41
CA THR A 122 -5.25 -8.20 37.94
C THR A 122 -6.41 -7.22 37.92
N GLN A 123 -6.56 -6.40 38.97
CA GLN A 123 -7.64 -5.42 39.04
C GLN A 123 -7.43 -4.27 38.03
N GLN A 124 -6.18 -3.83 37.82
CA GLN A 124 -5.84 -2.85 36.78
C GLN A 124 -6.17 -3.39 35.38
N LEU A 125 -5.82 -4.65 35.11
CA LEU A 125 -6.13 -5.32 33.85
C LEU A 125 -7.65 -5.41 33.62
N GLN A 126 -8.41 -5.83 34.64
CA GLN A 126 -9.86 -5.86 34.56
C GLN A 126 -10.43 -4.48 34.22
N LYS A 127 -9.92 -3.42 34.86
CA LYS A 127 -10.43 -2.06 34.61
C LYS A 127 -10.09 -1.53 33.22
N LEU A 128 -8.92 -1.91 32.68
CA LEU A 128 -8.56 -1.60 31.30
C LEU A 128 -9.49 -2.30 30.30
N LEU A 129 -9.79 -3.59 30.52
CA LEU A 129 -10.70 -4.35 29.67
C LEU A 129 -12.11 -3.73 29.66
N GLU A 130 -12.66 -3.39 30.82
CA GLU A 130 -13.95 -2.69 30.93
C GLU A 130 -13.96 -1.38 30.11
N ASN A 131 -12.89 -0.59 30.19
CA ASN A 131 -12.79 0.66 29.43
C ASN A 131 -12.68 0.45 27.91
N LEU A 132 -11.95 -0.59 27.49
CA LEU A 132 -11.84 -0.96 26.08
C LEU A 132 -13.18 -1.48 25.53
N GLU A 133 -13.90 -2.29 26.30
CA GLU A 133 -15.25 -2.75 25.97
C GLU A 133 -16.21 -1.58 25.79
N ILE A 134 -16.20 -0.60 26.72
CA ILE A 134 -17.01 0.62 26.59
C ILE A 134 -16.66 1.37 25.30
N HIS A 135 -15.38 1.49 24.96
CA HIS A 135 -14.96 2.14 23.71
C HIS A 135 -15.48 1.38 22.48
N MET A 136 -15.33 0.05 22.45
CA MET A 136 -15.85 -0.79 21.36
C MET A 136 -17.37 -0.66 21.21
N ILE A 137 -18.11 -0.63 22.32
CA ILE A 137 -19.57 -0.41 22.32
C ILE A 137 -19.89 0.96 21.71
N GLN A 138 -19.18 2.01 22.11
CA GLN A 138 -19.38 3.35 21.55
C GLN A 138 -19.07 3.42 20.05
N GLU A 139 -18.04 2.71 19.57
CA GLU A 139 -17.76 2.62 18.14
C GLU A 139 -18.86 1.89 17.37
N VAL A 140 -19.37 0.78 17.90
CA VAL A 140 -20.48 0.05 17.31
C VAL A 140 -21.73 0.93 17.25
N LEU A 141 -22.05 1.65 18.33
CA LEU A 141 -23.15 2.61 18.35
C LEU A 141 -22.97 3.71 17.30
N LYS A 142 -21.75 4.25 17.13
CA LYS A 142 -21.45 5.23 16.07
C LYS A 142 -21.65 4.64 14.68
N LYS A 143 -21.23 3.39 14.43
CA LYS A 143 -21.44 2.70 13.14
C LYS A 143 -22.92 2.48 12.89
N VAL A 144 -23.65 1.94 13.87
CA VAL A 144 -25.11 1.74 13.78
C VAL A 144 -25.84 3.05 13.51
N ASN A 145 -25.48 4.15 14.17
CA ASN A 145 -26.09 5.45 13.91
C ASN A 145 -25.80 5.96 12.49
N ARG A 146 -24.61 5.70 11.95
CA ARG A 146 -24.30 6.01 10.54
C ARG A 146 -25.15 5.16 9.59
N GLU A 147 -25.28 3.86 9.84
CA GLU A 147 -26.14 2.97 9.05
C GLU A 147 -27.62 3.38 9.14
N ILE A 148 -28.13 3.70 10.32
CA ILE A 148 -29.50 4.22 10.49
C ILE A 148 -29.66 5.52 9.68
N THR A 149 -28.68 6.41 9.71
CA THR A 149 -28.72 7.65 8.91
C THR A 149 -28.70 7.33 7.41
N LEU A 150 -27.90 6.36 6.97
CA LEU A 150 -27.86 5.90 5.58
C LEU A 150 -29.20 5.28 5.17
N VAL A 151 -29.76 4.38 5.97
CA VAL A 151 -31.07 3.75 5.74
C VAL A 151 -32.18 4.79 5.72
N VAL A 152 -32.17 5.80 6.58
CA VAL A 152 -33.12 6.92 6.53
C VAL A 152 -32.91 7.75 5.25
N SER A 153 -31.66 7.99 4.84
CA SER A 153 -31.33 8.68 3.59
C SER A 153 -31.66 7.86 2.33
N GLU A 154 -31.72 6.53 2.43
CA GLU A 154 -32.06 5.61 1.35
C GLU A 154 -33.57 5.40 1.27
N LYS A 155 -34.27 5.23 2.40
CA LYS A 155 -35.73 5.24 2.47
C LYS A 155 -36.34 6.54 1.94
N SER A 156 -35.71 7.68 2.21
CA SER A 156 -36.12 8.95 1.61
C SER A 156 -35.83 9.04 0.12
N LYS A 157 -34.93 8.21 -0.44
CA LYS A 157 -34.73 8.09 -1.90
C LYS A 157 -35.69 7.08 -2.54
N GLU A 158 -35.97 5.94 -1.89
CA GLU A 158 -36.91 4.92 -2.38
C GLU A 158 -38.38 5.32 -2.27
N GLN A 159 -38.76 6.17 -1.30
CA GLN A 159 -40.10 6.76 -1.27
C GLN A 159 -40.41 7.63 -2.51
N HIS A 160 -39.43 7.89 -3.38
CA HIS A 160 -39.60 8.61 -4.65
C HIS A 160 -39.55 7.70 -5.90
N THR A 161 -39.57 6.38 -5.77
CA THR A 161 -39.50 5.43 -6.91
C THR A 161 -40.86 4.90 -7.38
N LEU A 162 -41.83 5.77 -7.54
CA LEU A 162 -42.90 5.57 -8.54
C LEU A 162 -42.77 6.67 -9.59
N PRO A 163 -42.68 6.35 -10.89
CA PRO A 163 -42.56 7.35 -11.97
C PRO A 163 -43.64 8.45 -11.94
N THR A 164 -44.79 8.17 -11.33
CA THR A 164 -45.90 9.11 -11.13
C THR A 164 -45.74 10.07 -9.95
N ASP A 165 -44.86 9.80 -8.99
CA ASP A 165 -44.72 10.61 -7.76
C ASP A 165 -43.67 11.72 -7.87
N LEU A 166 -42.81 11.69 -8.90
CA LEU A 166 -41.95 12.84 -9.30
C LEU A 166 -42.78 14.12 -9.59
N TRP A 167 -44.06 13.94 -9.90
CA TRP A 167 -44.99 15.03 -10.26
C TRP A 167 -45.82 15.52 -9.07
N LYS A 168 -45.74 14.88 -7.89
CA LYS A 168 -46.65 15.10 -6.75
C LYS A 168 -46.06 15.87 -5.56
N HIS A 169 -45.04 16.71 -5.84
CA HIS A 169 -44.48 17.77 -4.99
C HIS A 169 -43.39 17.41 -3.97
N GLN A 170 -42.26 18.09 -4.11
CA GLN A 170 -41.85 19.24 -3.28
C GLN A 170 -40.80 20.05 -4.06
N VAL A 171 -40.87 21.38 -4.02
CA VAL A 171 -40.02 22.36 -4.76
C VAL A 171 -40.48 22.70 -6.19
N MET A 172 -41.75 23.06 -6.34
CA MET A 172 -42.13 24.11 -7.31
C MET A 172 -43.14 24.98 -6.57
N GLU A 173 -42.69 26.04 -5.90
CA GLU A 173 -43.55 27.12 -5.41
C GLU A 173 -44.02 28.02 -6.58
N GLU A 174 -44.17 27.46 -7.78
CA GLU A 174 -44.82 28.14 -8.88
C GLU A 174 -46.30 27.84 -8.77
N ASN A 175 -47.02 28.79 -8.17
CA ASN A 175 -48.47 28.77 -8.03
C ASN A 175 -49.11 28.69 -9.42
N PHE A 176 -49.34 27.47 -9.92
CA PHE A 176 -50.03 27.25 -11.17
C PHE A 176 -51.54 27.41 -10.95
N SER A 177 -52.02 28.66 -10.98
CA SER A 177 -53.44 28.98 -10.91
C SER A 177 -53.95 29.34 -12.30
N ILE A 178 -54.61 28.40 -12.96
CA ILE A 178 -55.41 28.72 -14.16
C ILE A 178 -56.61 29.53 -13.69
N ILE A 179 -56.63 30.84 -13.95
CA ILE A 179 -57.76 31.71 -13.67
C ILE A 179 -58.94 31.20 -14.51
N ARG A 180 -60.04 30.78 -13.86
CA ARG A 180 -61.27 30.34 -14.56
C ARG A 180 -61.85 31.52 -15.34
N PRO A 181 -61.82 31.53 -16.68
CA PRO A 181 -62.35 32.66 -17.44
C PRO A 181 -63.88 32.57 -17.47
N GLN A 182 -64.54 33.69 -17.22
CA GLN A 182 -66.01 33.81 -17.15
C GLN A 182 -66.65 33.88 -18.55
N ILE A 183 -66.25 32.98 -19.45
CA ILE A 183 -66.63 33.01 -20.87
C ILE A 183 -68.13 32.78 -21.03
N VAL A 184 -68.67 31.84 -20.26
CA VAL A 184 -70.09 31.48 -20.33
C VAL A 184 -70.95 32.62 -19.78
N GLU A 185 -70.54 33.19 -18.65
CA GLU A 185 -71.22 34.31 -18.01
C GLU A 185 -71.23 35.54 -18.92
N ASN A 186 -70.08 35.88 -19.53
CA ASN A 186 -69.96 36.98 -20.48
C ASN A 186 -70.78 36.75 -21.77
N PHE A 187 -70.85 35.50 -22.24
CA PHE A 187 -71.65 35.16 -23.41
C PHE A 187 -73.15 35.26 -23.12
N VAL A 188 -73.61 34.71 -21.99
CA VAL A 188 -75.01 34.79 -21.57
C VAL A 188 -75.42 36.24 -21.37
N GLN A 189 -74.57 37.06 -20.74
CA GLN A 189 -74.83 38.49 -20.58
C GLN A 189 -75.02 39.16 -21.94
N ARG A 190 -74.11 38.95 -22.89
CA ARG A 190 -74.19 39.55 -24.23
C ARG A 190 -75.35 39.04 -25.07
N LEU A 191 -75.70 37.76 -24.94
CA LEU A 191 -76.85 37.18 -25.65
C LEU A 191 -78.18 37.77 -25.13
N LEU A 192 -78.27 38.02 -23.83
CA LEU A 192 -79.44 38.60 -23.18
C LEU A 192 -79.49 40.14 -23.31
N GLU A 193 -78.52 40.81 -23.93
CA GLU A 193 -78.59 42.26 -24.15
C GLU A 193 -79.61 42.65 -25.23
N ASN A 194 -79.86 41.81 -26.25
CA ASN A 194 -80.79 42.12 -27.34
C ASN A 194 -81.78 40.97 -27.65
N TYR A 195 -82.37 40.37 -26.61
CA TYR A 195 -83.42 39.36 -26.80
C TYR A 195 -84.78 40.00 -27.14
N GLN A 196 -85.57 39.32 -27.97
CA GLN A 196 -86.97 39.68 -28.20
C GLN A 196 -87.86 38.69 -27.44
N ASP A 197 -88.63 39.21 -26.48
CA ASP A 197 -89.53 38.42 -25.64
C ASP A 197 -90.85 38.15 -26.36
N GLY A 198 -91.04 36.90 -26.79
CA GLY A 198 -92.27 36.39 -27.40
C GLY A 198 -93.14 35.61 -26.42
N GLY A 199 -92.99 35.80 -25.10
CA GLY A 199 -93.84 35.21 -24.05
C GLY A 199 -93.60 33.72 -23.79
N LEU A 200 -93.77 32.87 -24.81
CA LEU A 200 -93.47 31.43 -24.76
C LEU A 200 -92.15 31.08 -25.48
N GLU A 201 -91.69 31.94 -26.39
CA GLU A 201 -90.47 31.73 -27.18
C GLU A 201 -89.57 32.98 -27.14
N VAL A 202 -88.28 32.77 -26.85
CA VAL A 202 -87.26 33.84 -26.91
C VAL A 202 -86.66 33.81 -28.31
N THR A 203 -86.76 34.92 -29.05
CA THR A 203 -86.22 35.02 -30.41
C THR A 203 -85.04 36.00 -30.46
N PHE A 204 -84.02 35.65 -31.23
CA PHE A 204 -82.82 36.48 -31.42
C PHE A 204 -82.69 36.87 -32.88
N ARG A 205 -82.31 38.12 -33.14
CA ARG A 205 -81.94 38.54 -34.51
C ARG A 205 -80.69 37.77 -34.94
N LYS A 206 -80.71 37.28 -36.17
CA LYS A 206 -79.60 36.51 -36.76
C LYS A 206 -78.26 37.23 -36.63
N ASP A 207 -78.22 38.52 -36.98
CA ASP A 207 -76.98 39.31 -36.95
C ASP A 207 -76.41 39.47 -35.52
N HIS A 208 -77.28 39.59 -34.52
CA HIS A 208 -76.87 39.67 -33.11
C HIS A 208 -76.34 38.33 -32.61
N LEU A 209 -77.02 37.24 -32.93
CA LEU A 209 -76.57 35.90 -32.57
C LEU A 209 -75.21 35.59 -33.22
N GLU A 210 -75.02 35.94 -34.50
CA GLU A 210 -73.75 35.79 -35.20
C GLU A 210 -72.63 36.61 -34.53
N ALA A 211 -72.89 37.86 -34.13
CA ALA A 211 -71.92 38.67 -33.39
C ALA A 211 -71.57 38.09 -32.01
N CYS A 212 -72.56 37.58 -31.26
CA CYS A 212 -72.33 36.91 -29.97
C CYS A 212 -71.50 35.63 -30.14
N LEU A 213 -71.79 34.82 -31.16
CA LEU A 213 -71.04 33.59 -31.46
C LEU A 213 -69.61 33.89 -31.92
N LEU A 214 -69.41 34.91 -32.74
CA LEU A 214 -68.07 35.36 -33.14
C LEU A 214 -67.25 35.81 -31.93
N SER A 215 -67.85 36.59 -31.04
CA SER A 215 -67.16 37.00 -29.82
C SER A 215 -66.89 35.83 -28.88
N LEU A 216 -67.80 34.88 -28.75
CA LEU A 216 -67.56 33.66 -27.98
C LEU A 216 -66.36 32.89 -28.56
N GLY A 217 -66.28 32.79 -29.90
CA GLY A 217 -65.14 32.21 -30.60
C GLY A 217 -63.83 32.93 -30.27
N CYS A 218 -63.83 34.27 -30.25
CA CYS A 218 -62.67 35.06 -29.86
C CYS A 218 -62.26 34.81 -28.40
N ASP A 219 -63.21 34.79 -27.46
CA ASP A 219 -62.95 34.59 -26.03
C ASP A 219 -62.42 33.17 -25.74
N VAL A 220 -62.97 32.16 -26.40
CA VAL A 220 -62.47 30.78 -26.33
C VAL A 220 -61.04 30.68 -26.89
N MET A 221 -60.78 31.29 -28.06
CA MET A 221 -59.43 31.28 -28.64
C MET A 221 -58.42 32.05 -27.80
N ALA A 222 -58.82 33.13 -27.14
CA ALA A 222 -57.96 33.88 -26.21
C ALA A 222 -57.61 33.03 -24.97
N ARG A 223 -58.59 32.31 -24.41
CA ARG A 223 -58.34 31.34 -23.33
C ARG A 223 -57.38 30.25 -23.78
N GLU A 224 -57.61 29.62 -24.93
CA GLU A 224 -56.73 28.53 -25.39
C GLU A 224 -55.30 29.01 -25.59
N ARG A 225 -55.10 30.21 -26.14
CA ARG A 225 -53.76 30.81 -26.26
C ARG A 225 -53.11 31.03 -24.89
N SER A 226 -53.84 31.65 -23.96
CA SER A 226 -53.32 31.91 -22.61
C SER A 226 -53.02 30.63 -21.84
N ASN A 227 -53.85 29.59 -21.99
CA ASN A 227 -53.60 28.27 -21.42
C ASN A 227 -52.33 27.65 -22.03
N PHE A 228 -52.21 27.67 -23.36
CA PHE A 228 -51.03 27.14 -24.05
C PHE A 228 -49.75 27.85 -23.60
N GLU A 229 -49.76 29.18 -23.51
CA GLU A 229 -48.63 29.96 -23.00
C GLU A 229 -48.29 29.60 -21.56
N SER A 230 -49.29 29.48 -20.69
CA SER A 230 -49.08 29.11 -19.28
C SER A 230 -48.45 27.72 -19.13
N TYR A 231 -48.94 26.73 -19.89
CA TYR A 231 -48.36 25.40 -19.91
C TYR A 231 -46.95 25.40 -20.50
N SER A 232 -46.73 26.14 -21.60
CA SER A 232 -45.42 26.25 -22.25
C SER A 232 -44.39 26.83 -21.27
N MET A 233 -44.72 27.93 -20.59
CA MET A 233 -43.86 28.54 -19.58
C MET A 233 -43.54 27.59 -18.43
N CYS A 234 -44.54 26.86 -17.93
CA CYS A 234 -44.33 25.85 -16.89
C CYS A 234 -43.34 24.77 -17.33
N TYR A 235 -43.49 24.23 -18.55
CA TYR A 235 -42.54 23.24 -19.07
C TYR A 235 -41.14 23.83 -19.30
N GLU A 236 -41.03 25.07 -19.77
CA GLU A 236 -39.74 25.74 -19.93
C GLU A 236 -39.03 25.93 -18.59
N HIS A 237 -39.72 26.39 -17.56
CA HIS A 237 -39.15 26.53 -16.21
C HIS A 237 -38.69 25.18 -15.63
N ILE A 238 -39.48 24.11 -15.80
CA ILE A 238 -39.09 22.76 -15.38
C ILE A 238 -37.80 22.34 -16.10
N LEU A 239 -37.73 22.53 -17.41
CA LEU A 239 -36.56 22.17 -18.20
C LEU A 239 -35.32 22.96 -17.77
N GLU A 240 -35.48 24.26 -17.50
CA GLU A 240 -34.38 25.10 -17.05
C GLU A 240 -33.89 24.72 -15.66
N HIS A 241 -34.80 24.45 -14.71
CA HIS A 241 -34.43 23.97 -13.38
C HIS A 241 -33.71 22.61 -13.42
N VAL A 242 -34.17 21.68 -14.26
CA VAL A 242 -33.49 20.38 -14.46
C VAL A 242 -32.09 20.57 -15.03
N ARG A 243 -31.93 21.46 -16.02
CA ARG A 243 -30.60 21.80 -16.58
C ARG A 243 -29.68 22.39 -15.52
N GLN A 244 -30.17 23.31 -14.69
CA GLN A 244 -29.38 23.90 -13.61
C GLN A 244 -28.93 22.84 -12.59
N LYS A 245 -29.82 21.94 -12.17
CA LYS A 245 -29.45 20.84 -11.26
C LYS A 245 -28.46 19.86 -11.89
N LEU A 246 -28.60 19.58 -13.19
CA LEU A 246 -27.64 18.74 -13.90
C LEU A 246 -26.25 19.38 -13.91
N CYS A 247 -26.15 20.67 -14.25
CA CYS A 247 -24.89 21.41 -14.23
C CYS A 247 -24.25 21.42 -12.83
N GLN A 248 -25.04 21.59 -11.77
CA GLN A 248 -24.53 21.51 -10.39
C GLN A 248 -23.95 20.13 -10.07
N LYS A 249 -24.62 19.06 -10.49
CA LYS A 249 -24.15 17.67 -10.27
C LYS A 249 -22.88 17.36 -11.07
N GLU A 250 -22.79 17.85 -12.31
CA GLU A 250 -21.56 17.72 -13.11
C GLU A 250 -20.38 18.43 -12.46
N GLN A 251 -20.60 19.61 -11.88
CA GLN A 251 -19.56 20.33 -11.13
C GLN A 251 -19.12 19.58 -9.86
N GLU A 252 -20.06 19.01 -9.09
CA GLU A 252 -19.73 18.15 -7.95
C GLU A 252 -18.88 16.94 -8.38
N LEU A 253 -19.25 16.29 -9.49
CA LEU A 253 -18.48 15.17 -10.05
C LEU A 253 -17.08 15.61 -10.49
N ASP A 254 -16.94 16.78 -11.10
CA ASP A 254 -15.65 17.32 -11.51
C ASP A 254 -14.75 17.67 -10.32
N ILE A 255 -15.32 18.16 -9.22
CA ILE A 255 -14.58 18.40 -7.97
C ILE A 255 -14.11 17.08 -7.36
N ILE A 256 -14.96 16.05 -7.33
CA ILE A 256 -14.57 14.71 -6.86
C ILE A 256 -13.47 14.13 -7.75
N ARG A 257 -13.60 14.25 -9.07
CA ARG A 257 -12.62 13.78 -10.05
C ARG A 257 -11.28 14.52 -9.91
N ARG A 258 -11.29 15.83 -9.66
CA ARG A 258 -10.06 16.62 -9.41
C ARG A 258 -9.45 16.38 -8.03
N GLY A 259 -10.26 16.12 -7.01
CA GLY A 259 -9.82 15.72 -5.67
C GLY A 259 -9.26 14.31 -5.62
N GLN A 260 -9.58 13.48 -6.63
CA GLN A 260 -9.08 12.12 -6.82
C GLN A 260 -8.07 12.06 -7.98
N ASN A 261 -6.93 12.70 -7.81
CA ASN A 261 -5.69 12.11 -8.35
C ASN A 261 -5.00 11.35 -7.20
N PRO A 262 -5.46 10.14 -6.82
CA PRO A 262 -4.63 9.30 -5.96
C PRO A 262 -3.38 8.89 -6.75
N PRO A 263 -2.24 8.65 -6.09
CA PRO A 263 -1.19 7.85 -6.70
C PRO A 263 -1.83 6.53 -7.16
N GLU A 264 -1.53 6.08 -8.38
CA GLU A 264 -2.15 4.93 -9.06
C GLU A 264 -2.32 3.70 -8.14
N ASP A 265 -1.46 3.56 -7.13
CA ASP A 265 -1.49 2.53 -6.09
C ASP A 265 -2.77 2.45 -5.24
N LYS A 266 -3.45 3.57 -4.92
CA LYS A 266 -4.68 3.50 -4.07
C LYS A 266 -5.90 3.01 -4.84
N ALA A 267 -6.00 3.33 -6.13
CA ALA A 267 -7.06 2.83 -6.98
C ALA A 267 -6.91 1.32 -7.22
N GLY A 268 -5.67 0.84 -7.39
CA GLY A 268 -5.35 -0.59 -7.45
C GLY A 268 -5.75 -1.33 -6.17
N GLN A 269 -5.43 -0.79 -4.99
CA GLN A 269 -5.81 -1.40 -3.71
C GLN A 269 -7.33 -1.49 -3.51
N VAL A 270 -8.09 -0.46 -3.90
CA VAL A 270 -9.56 -0.50 -3.84
C VAL A 270 -10.14 -1.48 -4.87
N ALA A 271 -9.54 -1.57 -6.06
CA ALA A 271 -9.93 -2.56 -7.08
C ALA A 271 -9.65 -4.00 -6.62
N GLU A 272 -8.51 -4.26 -5.97
CA GLU A 272 -8.17 -5.56 -5.39
C GLU A 272 -9.13 -5.92 -4.24
N LEU A 273 -9.39 -4.98 -3.33
CA LEU A 273 -10.28 -5.23 -2.19
C LEU A 273 -11.74 -5.45 -2.64
N SER A 274 -12.20 -4.69 -3.64
CA SER A 274 -13.53 -4.91 -4.24
C SER A 274 -13.59 -6.23 -5.01
N HIS A 275 -12.55 -6.62 -5.74
CA HIS A 275 -12.48 -7.92 -6.40
C HIS A 275 -12.51 -9.07 -5.38
N ASN A 276 -11.77 -8.96 -4.28
CA ASN A 276 -11.78 -9.95 -3.19
C ASN A 276 -13.17 -10.07 -2.55
N MET A 277 -13.82 -8.95 -2.24
CA MET A 277 -15.20 -8.96 -1.72
C MET A 277 -16.18 -9.59 -2.73
N ILE A 278 -16.05 -9.30 -4.02
CA ILE A 278 -16.89 -9.93 -5.06
C ILE A 278 -16.66 -11.43 -5.10
N MET A 279 -15.41 -11.89 -4.99
CA MET A 279 -15.09 -13.31 -4.94
C MET A 279 -15.68 -13.98 -3.70
N GLU A 280 -15.57 -13.35 -2.52
CA GLU A 280 -16.18 -13.85 -1.28
C GLU A 280 -17.71 -13.91 -1.39
N ILE A 281 -18.36 -12.85 -1.86
CA ILE A 281 -19.81 -12.82 -2.10
C ILE A 281 -20.20 -13.93 -3.08
N THR A 282 -19.42 -14.13 -4.14
CA THR A 282 -19.68 -15.18 -5.13
C THR A 282 -19.53 -16.58 -4.52
N ALA A 283 -18.50 -16.81 -3.70
CA ALA A 283 -18.29 -18.07 -2.99
C ALA A 283 -19.38 -18.33 -1.95
N LEU A 284 -19.83 -17.30 -1.22
CA LEU A 284 -20.93 -17.39 -0.27
C LEU A 284 -22.26 -17.66 -0.98
N ARG A 285 -22.51 -17.03 -2.13
CA ARG A 285 -23.69 -17.30 -2.97
C ARG A 285 -23.69 -18.75 -3.47
N ALA A 286 -22.54 -19.26 -3.93
CA ALA A 286 -22.42 -20.66 -4.35
C ALA A 286 -22.68 -21.63 -3.18
N ARG A 287 -22.12 -21.37 -1.99
CA ARG A 287 -22.41 -22.17 -0.79
C ARG A 287 -23.88 -22.13 -0.40
N LEU A 288 -24.51 -20.97 -0.52
CA LEU A 288 -25.93 -20.80 -0.23
C LEU A 288 -26.78 -21.60 -1.23
N THR A 289 -26.45 -21.58 -2.53
CA THR A 289 -27.16 -22.40 -3.53
C THR A 289 -26.97 -23.90 -3.29
N ASP A 290 -25.77 -24.35 -2.90
CA ASP A 290 -25.52 -25.75 -2.56
C ASP A 290 -26.38 -26.19 -1.36
N LEU A 291 -26.44 -25.36 -0.31
CA LEU A 291 -27.28 -25.61 0.87
C LEU A 291 -28.79 -25.59 0.56
N GLU A 292 -29.23 -24.71 -0.35
CA GLU A 292 -30.62 -24.69 -0.82
C GLU A 292 -30.98 -25.96 -1.59
N GLU A 293 -30.07 -26.47 -2.42
CA GLU A 293 -30.23 -27.74 -3.13
C GLU A 293 -30.29 -28.93 -2.16
N GLU A 294 -29.38 -28.99 -1.17
CA GLU A 294 -29.40 -29.99 -0.11
C GLU A 294 -30.73 -29.96 0.66
N ASN A 295 -31.22 -28.77 1.03
CA ASN A 295 -32.50 -28.61 1.73
C ASN A 295 -33.69 -29.08 0.88
N LEU A 296 -33.69 -28.77 -0.43
CA LEU A 296 -34.69 -29.28 -1.36
C LEU A 296 -34.65 -30.81 -1.47
N ASN A 297 -33.45 -31.40 -1.50
CA ASN A 297 -33.27 -32.86 -1.54
C ASN A 297 -33.75 -33.53 -0.24
N LEU A 298 -33.43 -32.96 0.93
CA LEU A 298 -33.93 -33.44 2.22
C LEU A 298 -35.46 -33.34 2.30
N LYS A 299 -36.07 -32.24 1.86
CA LYS A 299 -37.53 -32.11 1.79
C LYS A 299 -38.17 -33.16 0.88
N LYS A 300 -37.57 -33.45 -0.27
CA LYS A 300 -38.04 -34.52 -1.16
C LYS A 300 -37.93 -35.89 -0.49
N GLN A 301 -36.82 -36.14 0.21
CA GLN A 301 -36.59 -37.40 0.94
C GLN A 301 -37.62 -37.60 2.05
N ILE A 302 -37.86 -36.60 2.91
CA ILE A 302 -38.86 -36.66 3.97
C ILE A 302 -40.28 -36.90 3.40
N ARG A 303 -40.64 -36.20 2.31
CA ARG A 303 -41.94 -36.43 1.65
C ARG A 303 -42.07 -37.85 1.12
N LYS A 304 -40.99 -38.40 0.57
CA LYS A 304 -40.96 -39.77 0.06
C LYS A 304 -41.08 -40.79 1.19
N GLU A 305 -40.33 -40.61 2.28
CA GLU A 305 -40.41 -41.44 3.48
C GLU A 305 -41.83 -41.42 4.07
N ALA A 306 -42.43 -40.25 4.24
CA ALA A 306 -43.80 -40.13 4.72
C ALA A 306 -44.83 -40.78 3.78
N GLN A 307 -44.62 -40.69 2.47
CA GLN A 307 -45.46 -41.38 1.48
C GLN A 307 -45.31 -42.90 1.58
N GLU A 308 -44.08 -43.41 1.71
CA GLU A 308 -43.80 -44.84 1.85
C GLU A 308 -44.41 -45.40 3.16
N GLU A 309 -44.29 -44.66 4.27
CA GLU A 309 -44.93 -45.02 5.55
C GLU A 309 -46.46 -45.03 5.44
N TYR A 310 -47.04 -44.04 4.77
CA TYR A 310 -48.48 -43.98 4.53
C TYR A 310 -48.96 -45.13 3.63
N GLU A 311 -48.25 -45.42 2.54
CA GLU A 311 -48.54 -46.54 1.65
C GLU A 311 -48.44 -47.89 2.39
N ALA A 312 -47.43 -48.08 3.23
CA ALA A 312 -47.27 -49.27 4.05
C ALA A 312 -48.42 -49.42 5.07
N LEU A 313 -48.85 -48.33 5.71
CA LEU A 313 -49.99 -48.32 6.61
C LEU A 313 -51.29 -48.69 5.89
N VAL A 314 -51.55 -48.09 4.73
CA VAL A 314 -52.73 -48.38 3.91
C VAL A 314 -52.72 -49.85 3.48
N GLN A 315 -51.58 -50.37 3.03
CA GLN A 315 -51.44 -51.79 2.69
C GLN A 315 -51.72 -52.70 3.90
N ALA A 316 -51.19 -52.38 5.09
CA ALA A 316 -51.45 -53.14 6.31
C ALA A 316 -52.94 -53.11 6.71
N LEU A 317 -53.60 -51.95 6.55
CA LEU A 317 -55.04 -51.79 6.75
C LEU A 317 -55.83 -52.69 5.79
N PHE A 318 -55.49 -52.67 4.49
CA PHE A 318 -56.12 -53.55 3.50
C PHE A 318 -55.95 -55.02 3.82
N VAL A 319 -54.74 -55.45 4.22
CA VAL A 319 -54.48 -56.84 4.63
C VAL A 319 -55.33 -57.22 5.85
N THR A 320 -55.45 -56.32 6.83
CA THR A 320 -56.26 -56.54 8.03
C THR A 320 -57.75 -56.63 7.68
N CYS A 321 -58.26 -55.77 6.80
CA CYS A 321 -59.64 -55.82 6.32
C CYS A 321 -59.94 -57.13 5.57
N LEU A 322 -59.01 -57.59 4.72
CA LEU A 322 -59.13 -58.89 4.05
C LEU A 322 -59.17 -60.04 5.06
N HIS A 323 -58.31 -60.01 6.09
CA HIS A 323 -58.31 -61.02 7.14
C HIS A 323 -59.61 -61.07 7.94
N ILE A 324 -60.15 -59.91 8.32
CA ILE A 324 -61.45 -59.82 9.01
C ILE A 324 -62.57 -60.38 8.13
N LYS A 325 -62.54 -60.08 6.83
CA LYS A 325 -63.51 -60.62 5.87
C LYS A 325 -63.42 -62.14 5.76
N GLU A 326 -62.21 -62.69 5.62
CA GLU A 326 -61.98 -64.14 5.62
C GLU A 326 -62.54 -64.80 6.89
N LYS A 327 -62.33 -64.20 8.07
CA LYS A 327 -62.88 -64.69 9.33
C LYS A 327 -64.41 -64.64 9.38
N LEU A 328 -65.01 -63.60 8.81
CA LEU A 328 -66.46 -63.47 8.73
C LEU A 328 -67.06 -64.53 7.81
N ASP A 329 -66.42 -64.75 6.65
CA ASP A 329 -66.82 -65.77 5.68
C ASP A 329 -66.68 -67.19 6.26
N GLU A 330 -65.58 -67.47 7.00
CA GLU A 330 -65.42 -68.73 7.78
C GLU A 330 -66.56 -68.92 8.78
N ASN A 331 -66.92 -67.88 9.54
CA ASN A 331 -68.02 -67.94 10.50
C ASN A 331 -69.38 -68.17 9.82
N GLN A 332 -69.61 -67.56 8.65
CA GLN A 332 -70.82 -67.79 7.85
C GLN A 332 -70.88 -69.24 7.37
N LEU A 333 -69.79 -69.80 6.86
CA LEU A 333 -69.71 -71.21 6.46
C LEU A 333 -69.95 -72.16 7.63
N ASN A 334 -69.33 -71.90 8.78
CA ASN A 334 -69.53 -72.67 10.00
C ASN A 334 -71.00 -72.64 10.47
N LEU A 335 -71.66 -71.48 10.36
CA LEU A 335 -73.08 -71.33 10.70
C LEU A 335 -73.97 -72.11 9.72
N ILE A 336 -73.73 -71.97 8.42
CA ILE A 336 -74.46 -72.72 7.39
C ILE A 336 -74.31 -74.22 7.64
N GLN A 337 -73.10 -74.69 7.94
CA GLN A 337 -72.84 -76.08 8.25
C GLN A 337 -73.60 -76.56 9.49
N LYS A 338 -73.56 -75.81 10.60
CA LYS A 338 -74.35 -76.13 11.81
C LYS A 338 -75.86 -76.17 11.55
N VAL A 339 -76.37 -75.26 10.71
CA VAL A 339 -77.79 -75.27 10.33
C VAL A 339 -78.10 -76.49 9.47
N CYS A 340 -77.23 -76.87 8.53
CA CYS A 340 -77.38 -78.09 7.74
C CYS A 340 -77.33 -79.35 8.61
N GLU A 341 -76.43 -79.41 9.59
CA GLU A 341 -76.32 -80.49 10.58
C GLU A 341 -77.61 -80.58 11.41
N LEU A 342 -78.10 -79.47 11.96
CA LEU A 342 -79.36 -79.43 12.71
C LEU A 342 -80.56 -79.86 11.85
N ILE A 343 -80.63 -79.42 10.59
CA ILE A 343 -81.67 -79.87 9.65
C ILE A 343 -81.54 -81.38 9.42
N GLY A 344 -80.32 -81.90 9.29
CA GLY A 344 -80.04 -83.33 9.21
C GLY A 344 -80.54 -84.08 10.44
N GLU A 345 -80.18 -83.61 11.63
CA GLU A 345 -80.61 -84.17 12.92
C GLU A 345 -82.14 -84.18 13.06
N VAL A 346 -82.81 -83.04 12.82
CA VAL A 346 -84.28 -82.95 12.85
C VAL A 346 -84.93 -83.87 11.83
N ARG A 347 -84.35 -84.01 10.63
CA ARG A 347 -84.84 -84.97 9.63
C ARG A 347 -84.67 -86.41 10.12
N THR A 348 -83.51 -86.76 10.68
CA THR A 348 -83.28 -88.11 11.23
C THR A 348 -84.19 -88.41 12.41
N GLU A 349 -84.35 -87.47 13.35
CA GLU A 349 -85.25 -87.59 14.49
C GLU A 349 -86.71 -87.71 14.03
N GLY A 350 -87.12 -86.93 13.01
CA GLY A 350 -88.44 -87.06 12.38
C GLY A 350 -88.66 -88.43 11.73
N ILE A 351 -87.66 -88.96 11.02
CA ILE A 351 -87.70 -90.31 10.44
C ILE A 351 -87.76 -91.38 11.54
N ASP A 352 -86.99 -91.24 12.62
CA ASP A 352 -86.96 -92.19 13.72
C ASP A 352 -88.23 -92.13 14.58
N ASN A 353 -88.79 -90.94 14.80
CA ASN A 353 -90.11 -90.75 15.40
C ASN A 353 -91.21 -91.37 14.53
N MET A 354 -91.15 -91.21 13.21
CA MET A 354 -92.09 -91.83 12.28
C MET A 354 -91.92 -93.36 12.22
N LYS A 355 -90.69 -93.88 12.26
CA LYS A 355 -90.40 -95.31 12.41
C LYS A 355 -90.90 -95.85 13.75
N SER A 356 -90.72 -95.11 14.85
CA SER A 356 -91.17 -95.53 16.18
C SER A 356 -92.69 -95.49 16.30
N LEU A 357 -93.36 -94.49 15.70
CA LEU A 357 -94.81 -94.47 15.52
C LEU A 357 -95.27 -95.65 14.66
N LYS A 358 -94.62 -95.93 13.53
CA LYS A 358 -94.94 -97.08 12.66
C LYS A 358 -94.77 -98.43 13.39
N LYS A 359 -93.79 -98.54 14.30
CA LYS A 359 -93.59 -99.69 15.20
C LYS A 359 -94.66 -99.76 16.30
N LYS A 360 -95.00 -98.64 16.96
CA LYS A 360 -96.03 -98.55 18.03
C LYS A 360 -97.44 -98.81 17.49
N TRP A 361 -97.71 -98.47 16.24
CA TRP A 361 -99.00 -98.64 15.58
C TRP A 361 -99.12 -99.94 14.77
N GLY A 362 -98.16 -100.86 14.86
CA GLY A 362 -98.28 -102.21 14.30
C GLY A 362 -98.71 -102.24 12.83
N SER A 363 -97.96 -101.59 11.92
CA SER A 363 -98.21 -101.72 10.48
C SER A 363 -97.31 -102.77 9.86
N THR A 364 -97.88 -103.97 9.64
CA THR A 364 -97.33 -105.05 8.82
C THR A 364 -97.59 -104.77 7.34
N ARG A 365 -96.69 -104.06 6.66
CA ARG A 365 -96.54 -104.17 5.19
C ARG A 365 -95.06 -104.07 4.78
N PRO A 366 -94.59 -104.95 3.88
CA PRO A 366 -93.19 -105.06 3.52
C PRO A 366 -92.71 -103.87 2.67
N ASP A 367 -91.41 -103.62 2.75
CA ASP A 367 -90.64 -102.61 2.02
C ASP A 367 -90.92 -102.63 0.51
N GLU A 368 -91.35 -101.49 -0.04
CA GLU A 368 -90.92 -101.10 -1.38
C GLU A 368 -89.77 -100.12 -1.23
N GLU A 369 -88.66 -100.49 -1.85
CA GLU A 369 -87.42 -99.76 -1.98
C GLU A 369 -87.66 -98.28 -2.26
N MET A 370 -87.30 -97.44 -1.29
CA MET A 370 -87.05 -96.02 -1.52
C MET A 370 -85.77 -95.92 -2.35
N LYS A 371 -85.84 -96.24 -3.65
CA LYS A 371 -84.71 -96.07 -4.58
C LYS A 371 -84.33 -94.60 -4.58
N GLU A 372 -83.14 -94.30 -4.05
CA GLU A 372 -82.51 -93.01 -4.26
C GLU A 372 -82.39 -92.77 -5.76
N ASN A 373 -82.95 -91.65 -6.24
CA ASN A 373 -82.93 -91.31 -7.65
C ASN A 373 -81.48 -91.25 -8.16
N PRO A 374 -81.10 -91.99 -9.23
CA PRO A 374 -79.73 -92.03 -9.76
C PRO A 374 -79.26 -90.68 -10.31
N ALA A 375 -80.18 -89.72 -10.51
CA ALA A 375 -79.86 -88.34 -10.87
C ALA A 375 -79.14 -87.56 -9.75
N LYS A 376 -79.30 -87.95 -8.48
CA LYS A 376 -78.61 -87.28 -7.35
C LYS A 376 -77.14 -87.69 -7.22
N GLU A 377 -76.78 -88.92 -7.59
CA GLU A 377 -75.38 -89.38 -7.52
C GLU A 377 -74.49 -88.77 -8.62
N GLN A 378 -75.04 -88.46 -9.80
CA GLN A 378 -74.27 -87.85 -10.90
C GLN A 378 -74.02 -86.35 -10.73
N LEU A 379 -74.85 -85.64 -9.96
CA LEU A 379 -74.72 -84.20 -9.72
C LEU A 379 -73.65 -83.86 -8.68
N GLN A 380 -73.42 -84.74 -7.70
CA GLN A 380 -72.45 -84.56 -6.63
C GLN A 380 -71.00 -84.28 -7.10
N PRO A 381 -70.39 -85.07 -8.01
CA PRO A 381 -69.02 -84.82 -8.47
C PRO A 381 -68.89 -83.56 -9.34
N LEU A 382 -69.91 -83.25 -10.14
CA LEU A 382 -69.94 -82.01 -10.93
C LEU A 382 -70.07 -80.78 -10.03
N GLU A 383 -70.87 -80.84 -8.96
CA GLU A 383 -70.94 -79.77 -7.95
C GLU A 383 -69.60 -79.60 -7.22
N GLN A 384 -68.91 -80.69 -6.89
CA GLN A 384 -67.59 -80.67 -6.26
C GLN A 384 -66.53 -80.01 -7.17
N ASP A 385 -66.51 -80.35 -8.46
CA ASP A 385 -65.59 -79.78 -9.44
C ASP A 385 -65.90 -78.29 -9.71
N ASN A 386 -67.18 -77.92 -9.77
CA ASN A 386 -67.60 -76.53 -9.90
C ASN A 386 -67.23 -75.69 -8.67
N CYS A 387 -67.17 -76.31 -7.47
CA CYS A 387 -66.66 -75.65 -6.26
C CYS A 387 -65.13 -75.40 -6.32
N GLY A 388 -64.37 -76.23 -7.05
CA GLY A 388 -62.91 -76.12 -7.15
C GLY A 388 -62.39 -75.13 -8.20
N LEU A 389 -63.10 -74.97 -9.33
CA LEU A 389 -62.71 -74.11 -10.45
C LEU A 389 -62.41 -72.64 -10.06
N PRO A 390 -63.24 -71.98 -9.21
CA PRO A 390 -62.99 -70.59 -8.80
C PRO A 390 -61.67 -70.41 -8.04
N ALA A 391 -61.22 -71.43 -7.30
CA ALA A 391 -59.96 -71.40 -6.56
C ALA A 391 -58.75 -71.46 -7.51
N LEU A 392 -58.81 -72.28 -8.57
CA LEU A 392 -57.79 -72.34 -9.60
C LEU A 392 -57.69 -71.03 -10.39
N VAL A 393 -58.81 -70.44 -10.78
CA VAL A 393 -58.84 -69.14 -11.47
C VAL A 393 -58.22 -68.04 -10.60
N ARG A 394 -58.47 -68.04 -9.29
CA ARG A 394 -57.84 -67.11 -8.34
C ARG A 394 -56.32 -67.28 -8.29
N LYS A 395 -55.81 -68.52 -8.24
CA LYS A 395 -54.37 -68.81 -8.26
C LYS A 395 -53.70 -68.37 -9.56
N LEU A 396 -54.37 -68.56 -10.69
CA LEU A 396 -53.83 -68.17 -12.00
C LEU A 396 -53.78 -66.65 -12.15
N ARG A 397 -54.79 -65.94 -11.64
CA ARG A 397 -54.76 -64.47 -11.55
C ARG A 397 -53.63 -63.98 -10.63
N SER A 398 -53.46 -64.53 -9.43
CA SER A 398 -52.41 -64.08 -8.51
C SER A 398 -51.00 -64.32 -9.07
N LEU A 399 -50.77 -65.45 -9.74
CA LEU A 399 -49.52 -65.72 -10.47
C LEU A 399 -49.28 -64.71 -11.60
N GLY A 400 -50.31 -64.34 -12.35
CA GLY A 400 -50.24 -63.31 -13.39
C GLY A 400 -49.83 -61.94 -12.83
N HIS A 401 -50.46 -61.51 -11.73
CA HIS A 401 -50.10 -60.26 -11.04
C HIS A 401 -48.66 -60.31 -10.51
N TRP A 402 -48.24 -61.43 -9.91
CA TRP A 402 -46.88 -61.57 -9.39
C TRP A 402 -45.82 -61.45 -10.48
N ARG A 403 -46.04 -62.10 -11.63
CA ARG A 403 -45.15 -62.00 -12.80
C ARG A 403 -45.03 -60.55 -13.29
N LEU A 404 -46.16 -59.83 -13.34
CA LEU A 404 -46.20 -58.44 -13.80
C LEU A 404 -45.44 -57.51 -12.83
N VAL A 405 -45.68 -57.67 -11.52
CA VAL A 405 -45.01 -56.88 -10.46
C VAL A 405 -43.50 -57.12 -10.46
N VAL A 406 -43.05 -58.37 -10.62
CA VAL A 406 -41.62 -58.70 -10.67
C VAL A 406 -40.93 -58.08 -11.90
N GLN A 407 -41.58 -58.15 -13.07
CA GLN A 407 -41.04 -57.48 -14.27
C GLN A 407 -40.98 -55.96 -14.09
N GLN A 408 -42.03 -55.37 -13.51
CA GLN A 408 -42.07 -53.93 -13.26
C GLN A 408 -40.97 -53.50 -12.26
N ALA A 409 -40.75 -54.28 -11.20
CA ALA A 409 -39.69 -54.02 -10.23
C ALA A 409 -38.29 -54.13 -10.86
N HIS A 410 -38.07 -55.12 -11.73
CA HIS A 410 -36.82 -55.27 -12.47
C HIS A 410 -36.53 -54.06 -13.38
N PHE A 411 -37.51 -53.60 -14.17
CA PHE A 411 -37.34 -52.42 -15.03
C PHE A 411 -37.14 -51.14 -14.23
N ARG A 412 -37.87 -50.95 -13.12
CA ARG A 412 -37.63 -49.82 -12.20
C ARG A 412 -36.21 -49.84 -11.64
N GLY A 413 -35.70 -51.02 -11.27
CA GLY A 413 -34.33 -51.18 -10.78
C GLY A 413 -33.26 -50.92 -11.85
N GLN A 414 -33.52 -51.25 -13.12
CA GLN A 414 -32.62 -50.90 -14.23
C GLN A 414 -32.65 -49.40 -14.52
N LEU A 415 -33.84 -48.79 -14.59
CA LEU A 415 -33.99 -47.34 -14.77
C LEU A 415 -33.27 -46.56 -13.67
N SER A 416 -33.45 -46.93 -12.40
CA SER A 416 -32.78 -46.25 -11.29
C SER A 416 -31.26 -46.37 -11.35
N ARG A 417 -30.72 -47.50 -11.81
CA ARG A 417 -29.26 -47.67 -12.00
C ARG A 417 -28.73 -46.80 -13.13
N ALA A 418 -29.38 -46.85 -14.29
CA ALA A 418 -29.03 -46.01 -15.44
C ALA A 418 -29.11 -44.50 -15.11
N GLU A 419 -30.13 -44.08 -14.36
CA GLU A 419 -30.24 -42.68 -13.90
C GLU A 419 -29.08 -42.29 -12.98
N LYS A 420 -28.69 -43.14 -12.03
CA LYS A 420 -27.55 -42.89 -11.14
C LYS A 420 -26.23 -42.78 -11.92
N GLU A 421 -26.00 -43.69 -12.88
CA GLU A 421 -24.82 -43.65 -13.75
C GLU A 421 -24.81 -42.39 -14.63
N ALA A 422 -25.96 -41.99 -15.19
CA ALA A 422 -26.08 -40.76 -15.98
C ALA A 422 -25.82 -39.49 -15.14
N VAL A 423 -26.27 -39.45 -13.89
CA VAL A 423 -25.99 -38.34 -12.97
C VAL A 423 -24.50 -38.31 -12.59
N GLN A 424 -23.91 -39.47 -12.30
CA GLN A 424 -22.50 -39.58 -11.95
C GLN A 424 -21.58 -39.16 -13.10
N THR A 425 -21.83 -39.64 -14.32
CA THR A 425 -21.07 -39.25 -15.52
C THR A 425 -21.20 -37.75 -15.84
N LYS A 426 -22.39 -37.16 -15.66
CA LYS A 426 -22.57 -35.70 -15.76
C LYS A 426 -21.72 -34.95 -14.75
N LYS A 427 -21.67 -35.42 -13.50
CA LYS A 427 -20.84 -34.81 -12.44
C LYS A 427 -19.35 -34.86 -12.78
N GLU A 428 -18.88 -35.99 -13.27
CA GLU A 428 -17.48 -36.15 -13.72
C GLU A 428 -17.15 -35.22 -14.88
N CYS A 429 -18.04 -35.11 -15.87
CA CYS A 429 -17.87 -34.17 -17.00
C CYS A 429 -17.78 -32.71 -16.53
N LEU A 430 -18.64 -32.30 -15.59
CA LEU A 430 -18.59 -30.94 -15.02
C LEU A 430 -17.30 -30.70 -14.23
N ASN A 431 -16.82 -31.69 -13.47
CA ASN A 431 -15.55 -31.56 -12.74
C ASN A 431 -14.37 -31.39 -13.70
N ILE A 432 -14.31 -32.17 -14.79
CA ILE A 432 -13.28 -32.03 -15.82
C ILE A 432 -13.34 -30.65 -16.47
N LYS A 433 -14.53 -30.16 -16.83
CA LYS A 433 -14.70 -28.80 -17.39
C LYS A 433 -14.21 -27.72 -16.44
N LEU A 434 -14.57 -27.81 -15.17
CA LEU A 434 -14.18 -26.85 -14.14
C LEU A 434 -12.65 -26.85 -13.91
N MET A 435 -12.02 -28.02 -13.93
CA MET A 435 -10.56 -28.12 -13.88
C MET A 435 -9.89 -27.49 -15.11
N ALA A 436 -10.41 -27.75 -16.32
CA ALA A 436 -9.91 -27.14 -17.54
C ALA A 436 -10.06 -25.61 -17.53
N GLU A 437 -11.17 -25.07 -17.00
CA GLU A 437 -11.37 -23.63 -16.86
C GLU A 437 -10.35 -23.00 -15.88
N ARG A 438 -10.06 -23.67 -14.76
CA ARG A 438 -9.03 -23.25 -13.81
C ARG A 438 -7.64 -23.22 -14.47
N GLU A 439 -7.30 -24.24 -15.25
CA GLU A 439 -6.03 -24.28 -16.00
C GLU A 439 -5.93 -23.15 -17.02
N VAL A 440 -7.00 -22.86 -17.75
CA VAL A 440 -7.03 -21.73 -18.71
C VAL A 440 -6.78 -20.39 -18.00
N VAL A 441 -7.35 -20.18 -16.82
CA VAL A 441 -7.11 -18.96 -16.02
C VAL A 441 -5.65 -18.88 -15.59
N LEU A 442 -5.06 -19.98 -15.10
CA LEU A 442 -3.64 -20.03 -14.73
C LEU A 442 -2.73 -19.73 -15.92
N PHE A 443 -3.00 -20.32 -17.09
CA PHE A 443 -2.23 -20.04 -18.30
C PHE A 443 -2.35 -18.59 -18.75
N ARG A 444 -3.54 -17.98 -18.64
CA ARG A 444 -3.72 -16.55 -18.93
C ARG A 444 -2.90 -15.66 -17.98
N GLN A 445 -2.88 -15.98 -16.70
CA GLN A 445 -2.08 -15.26 -15.70
C GLN A 445 -0.58 -15.39 -15.99
N GLN A 446 -0.10 -16.61 -16.29
CA GLN A 446 1.30 -16.86 -16.66
C GLN A 446 1.68 -16.10 -17.94
N LEU A 447 0.82 -16.11 -18.96
CA LEU A 447 1.05 -15.37 -20.20
C LEU A 447 1.16 -13.85 -19.96
N LEU A 448 0.32 -13.29 -19.09
CA LEU A 448 0.38 -11.88 -18.69
C LEU A 448 1.69 -11.56 -17.97
N ALA A 449 2.10 -12.39 -17.01
CA ALA A 449 3.36 -12.23 -16.29
C ALA A 449 4.57 -12.28 -17.24
N LEU A 450 4.58 -13.22 -18.19
CA LEU A 450 5.63 -13.33 -19.20
C LEU A 450 5.66 -12.11 -20.13
N ARG A 451 4.50 -11.59 -20.56
CA ARG A 451 4.44 -10.36 -21.37
C ARG A 451 4.97 -9.14 -20.62
N GLN A 452 4.64 -9.02 -19.34
CA GLN A 452 5.15 -7.93 -18.50
C GLN A 452 6.67 -8.05 -18.30
N ALA A 453 7.18 -9.24 -18.04
CA ALA A 453 8.61 -9.49 -17.93
C ALA A 453 9.35 -9.17 -19.24
N LEU A 454 8.79 -9.56 -20.38
CA LEU A 454 9.31 -9.23 -21.70
C LEU A 454 9.35 -7.71 -21.93
N ALA A 455 8.27 -6.99 -21.61
CA ALA A 455 8.21 -5.54 -21.76
C ALA A 455 9.26 -4.83 -20.89
N ARG A 456 9.47 -5.29 -19.66
CA ARG A 456 10.53 -4.79 -18.77
C ARG A 456 11.92 -5.04 -19.37
N ALA A 457 12.19 -6.25 -19.82
CA ALA A 457 13.46 -6.60 -20.45
C ALA A 457 13.72 -5.78 -21.72
N GLN A 458 12.69 -5.54 -22.54
CA GLN A 458 12.78 -4.67 -23.71
C GLN A 458 13.10 -3.22 -23.33
N ALA A 459 12.43 -2.67 -22.31
CA ALA A 459 12.70 -1.31 -21.83
C ALA A 459 14.12 -1.16 -21.29
N ASP A 460 14.62 -2.16 -20.56
CA ASP A 460 15.99 -2.13 -20.04
C ASP A 460 17.03 -2.29 -21.15
N ASN A 461 16.77 -3.12 -22.16
CA ASN A 461 17.62 -3.22 -23.33
C ASN A 461 17.74 -1.86 -24.06
N VAL A 462 16.62 -1.16 -24.27
CA VAL A 462 16.63 0.19 -24.87
C VAL A 462 17.42 1.18 -24.02
N LYS A 463 17.32 1.13 -22.68
CA LYS A 463 18.13 2.00 -21.79
C LYS A 463 19.62 1.69 -21.92
N MET A 464 20.00 0.41 -21.95
CA MET A 464 21.39 0.00 -22.11
C MET A 464 21.97 0.43 -23.46
N CYS A 465 21.20 0.28 -24.55
CA CYS A 465 21.61 0.78 -25.86
C CYS A 465 21.87 2.29 -25.85
N ARG A 466 20.96 3.09 -25.26
CA ARG A 466 21.16 4.54 -25.12
C ARG A 466 22.40 4.88 -24.30
N GLN A 467 22.65 4.17 -23.20
CA GLN A 467 23.86 4.37 -22.40
C GLN A 467 25.13 4.06 -23.19
N GLN A 468 25.12 2.97 -23.96
CA GLN A 468 26.24 2.60 -24.82
C GLN A 468 26.47 3.64 -25.94
N GLU A 469 25.42 4.15 -26.56
CA GLU A 469 25.50 5.23 -27.55
C GLU A 469 26.11 6.50 -26.94
N ASN A 470 25.67 6.89 -25.74
CA ASN A 470 26.21 8.05 -25.04
C ASN A 470 27.70 7.87 -24.70
N GLN A 471 28.10 6.68 -24.25
CA GLN A 471 29.53 6.38 -24.00
C GLN A 471 30.35 6.43 -25.29
N ALA A 472 29.82 5.88 -26.39
CA ALA A 472 30.47 5.94 -27.69
C ALA A 472 30.63 7.38 -28.21
N GLN A 473 29.63 8.25 -27.99
CA GLN A 473 29.72 9.67 -28.30
C GLN A 473 30.79 10.37 -27.47
N LEU A 474 30.81 10.13 -26.15
CA LEU A 474 31.83 10.72 -25.26
C LEU A 474 33.25 10.30 -25.66
N LEU A 475 33.44 9.03 -26.04
CA LEU A 475 34.73 8.55 -26.53
C LEU A 475 35.15 9.27 -27.82
N LYS A 476 34.24 9.43 -28.79
CA LYS A 476 34.52 10.20 -30.01
C LYS A 476 34.88 11.67 -29.72
N GLU A 477 34.20 12.30 -28.76
CA GLU A 477 34.53 13.66 -28.34
C GLU A 477 35.91 13.75 -27.69
N LEU A 478 36.26 12.77 -26.84
CA LEU A 478 37.59 12.69 -26.22
C LEU A 478 38.68 12.47 -27.27
N GLU A 479 38.48 11.55 -28.21
CA GLU A 479 39.39 11.33 -29.34
C GLU A 479 39.59 12.62 -30.13
N HIS A 480 38.51 13.35 -30.43
CA HIS A 480 38.60 14.62 -31.14
C HIS A 480 39.36 15.68 -30.34
N ARG A 481 39.11 15.82 -29.04
CA ARG A 481 39.84 16.75 -28.16
C ARG A 481 41.34 16.41 -28.11
N VAL A 482 41.69 15.14 -27.93
CA VAL A 482 43.08 14.69 -27.91
C VAL A 482 43.77 14.96 -29.24
N ALA A 483 43.11 14.71 -30.37
CA ALA A 483 43.64 15.03 -31.69
C ALA A 483 43.85 16.54 -31.87
N GLN A 484 42.90 17.37 -31.45
CA GLN A 484 43.05 18.82 -31.46
C GLN A 484 44.22 19.27 -30.59
N GLU A 485 44.33 18.79 -29.35
CA GLU A 485 45.44 19.14 -28.47
C GLU A 485 46.79 18.73 -29.05
N ALA A 486 46.88 17.56 -29.69
CA ALA A 486 48.08 17.11 -30.38
C ALA A 486 48.47 18.06 -31.52
N LEU A 487 47.51 18.51 -32.33
CA LEU A 487 47.74 19.49 -33.39
C LEU A 487 48.22 20.84 -32.83
N HIS A 488 47.59 21.35 -31.76
CA HIS A 488 48.01 22.60 -31.13
C HIS A 488 49.42 22.50 -30.54
N ARG A 489 49.77 21.37 -29.90
CA ARG A 489 51.14 21.11 -29.41
C ARG A 489 52.15 21.12 -30.56
N GLN A 490 51.85 20.42 -31.67
CA GLN A 490 52.72 20.41 -32.85
C GLN A 490 52.93 21.81 -33.45
N GLN A 491 51.88 22.62 -33.55
CA GLN A 491 51.98 24.01 -34.03
C GLN A 491 52.86 24.86 -33.11
N LEU A 492 52.71 24.71 -31.80
CA LEU A 492 53.51 25.41 -30.80
C LEU A 492 54.99 25.01 -30.89
N ASP A 493 55.28 23.73 -31.08
CA ASP A 493 56.64 23.23 -31.23
C ASP A 493 57.29 23.73 -32.54
N LEU A 494 56.53 23.80 -33.64
CA LEU A 494 56.96 24.44 -34.89
C LEU A 494 57.31 25.92 -34.68
N MET A 495 56.45 26.68 -33.97
CA MET A 495 56.71 28.09 -33.66
C MET A 495 57.96 28.25 -32.78
N LYS A 496 58.12 27.42 -31.74
CA LYS A 496 59.32 27.42 -30.89
C LYS A 496 60.57 27.11 -31.69
N ALA A 497 60.54 26.10 -32.56
CA ALA A 497 61.66 25.74 -33.43
C ALA A 497 62.03 26.89 -34.37
N SER A 498 61.04 27.53 -35.01
CA SER A 498 61.30 28.69 -35.89
C SER A 498 61.88 29.90 -35.14
N SER A 499 61.45 30.13 -33.90
CA SER A 499 62.00 31.18 -33.03
C SER A 499 63.43 30.87 -32.60
N MET A 500 63.72 29.63 -32.21
CA MET A 500 65.08 29.16 -31.92
C MET A 500 65.99 29.30 -33.14
N GLU A 501 65.52 28.98 -34.35
CA GLU A 501 66.30 29.16 -35.58
C GLU A 501 66.64 30.62 -35.86
N LYS A 502 65.69 31.55 -35.65
CA LYS A 502 65.95 32.99 -35.74
C LYS A 502 66.99 33.44 -34.72
N LEU A 503 66.86 33.01 -33.46
CA LEU A 503 67.82 33.33 -32.42
C LEU A 503 69.23 32.79 -32.76
N LEU A 504 69.33 31.58 -33.31
CA LEU A 504 70.60 31.02 -33.76
C LEU A 504 71.21 31.86 -34.88
N LYS A 505 70.41 32.33 -35.85
CA LYS A 505 70.88 33.26 -36.90
C LYS A 505 71.36 34.58 -36.31
N ASP A 506 70.64 35.16 -35.35
CA ASP A 506 71.02 36.41 -34.69
C ASP A 506 72.31 36.25 -33.87
N VAL A 507 72.46 35.13 -33.16
CA VAL A 507 73.68 34.78 -32.43
C VAL A 507 74.85 34.64 -33.40
N GLN A 508 74.65 33.95 -34.53
CA GLN A 508 75.68 33.81 -35.56
C GLN A 508 76.09 35.16 -36.16
N GLN A 509 75.13 36.06 -36.44
CA GLN A 509 75.42 37.43 -36.92
C GLN A 509 76.19 38.25 -35.87
N LYS A 510 75.80 38.19 -34.60
CA LYS A 510 76.51 38.87 -33.51
C LYS A 510 77.91 38.32 -33.31
N GLU A 511 78.09 37.01 -33.45
CA GLU A 511 79.41 36.37 -33.39
C GLU A 511 80.30 36.88 -34.53
N GLN A 512 79.79 36.96 -35.76
CA GLN A 512 80.51 37.56 -36.89
C GLN A 512 80.89 39.02 -36.61
N HIS A 513 79.98 39.82 -36.04
CA HIS A 513 80.26 41.21 -35.67
C HIS A 513 81.33 41.33 -34.57
N LEU A 514 81.26 40.47 -33.55
CA LEU A 514 82.27 40.41 -32.49
C LEU A 514 83.63 40.00 -33.04
N GLN A 515 83.71 39.10 -34.02
CA GLN A 515 84.96 38.76 -34.69
C GLN A 515 85.55 39.99 -35.40
N LEU A 516 84.75 40.77 -36.14
CA LEU A 516 85.20 42.01 -36.77
C LEU A 516 85.72 43.03 -35.74
N LEU A 517 84.96 43.27 -34.67
CA LEU A 517 85.39 44.18 -33.59
C LEU A 517 86.66 43.70 -32.89
N THR A 518 86.84 42.38 -32.74
CA THR A 518 88.04 41.79 -32.17
C THR A 518 89.24 42.03 -33.08
N GLU A 519 89.08 41.89 -34.39
CA GLU A 519 90.14 42.25 -35.35
C GLU A 519 90.45 43.75 -35.33
N ASP A 520 89.46 44.63 -35.21
CA ASP A 520 89.66 46.07 -35.06
C ASP A 520 90.41 46.42 -33.78
N ALA A 521 90.05 45.79 -32.66
CA ALA A 521 90.75 45.95 -31.39
C ALA A 521 92.21 45.48 -31.49
N LYS A 522 92.48 44.36 -32.19
CA LYS A 522 93.85 43.90 -32.48
C LYS A 522 94.60 44.91 -33.35
N ARG A 523 93.96 45.47 -34.39
CA ARG A 523 94.56 46.53 -35.24
C ARG A 523 94.90 47.78 -34.44
N ALA A 524 93.97 48.26 -33.62
CA ALA A 524 94.16 49.40 -32.72
C ALA A 524 95.28 49.15 -31.70
N SER A 525 95.35 47.95 -31.11
CA SER A 525 96.42 47.55 -30.20
C SER A 525 97.80 47.58 -30.88
N LYS A 526 97.92 47.04 -32.10
CA LYS A 526 99.15 47.13 -32.90
C LYS A 526 99.56 48.59 -33.17
N LEU A 527 98.60 49.45 -33.53
CA LEU A 527 98.87 50.87 -33.75
C LEU A 527 99.31 51.58 -32.46
N GLY A 528 98.66 51.28 -31.34
CA GLY A 528 99.03 51.78 -30.02
C GLY A 528 100.46 51.37 -29.61
N GLN A 529 100.85 50.12 -29.87
CA GLN A 529 102.23 49.65 -29.67
C GLN A 529 103.24 50.42 -30.53
N LEU A 530 102.89 50.74 -31.79
CA LEU A 530 103.75 51.55 -32.67
C LEU A 530 103.90 52.99 -32.16
N GLN A 531 102.80 53.62 -31.72
CA GLN A 531 102.84 54.95 -31.11
C GLN A 531 103.68 54.96 -29.83
N GLN A 532 103.53 53.95 -28.96
CA GLN A 532 104.32 53.82 -27.74
C GLN A 532 105.82 53.68 -28.05
N LYS A 533 106.19 52.91 -29.08
CA LYS A 533 107.58 52.82 -29.57
C LYS A 533 108.09 54.17 -30.10
N LYS A 534 107.25 54.97 -30.77
CA LYS A 534 107.62 56.32 -31.25
C LYS A 534 107.88 57.26 -30.07
N ILE A 535 106.97 57.31 -29.09
CA ILE A 535 107.12 58.12 -27.87
C ILE A 535 108.38 57.71 -27.10
N GLN A 536 108.67 56.41 -26.99
CA GLN A 536 109.91 55.95 -26.35
C GLN A 536 111.18 56.46 -27.06
N ARG A 537 111.19 56.55 -28.40
CA ARG A 537 112.32 57.11 -29.15
C ARG A 537 112.47 58.61 -28.93
N GLU A 538 111.36 59.34 -28.98
CA GLU A 538 111.33 60.79 -28.69
C GLU A 538 111.79 61.08 -27.26
N LEU A 539 111.35 60.27 -26.28
CA LEU A 539 111.80 60.37 -24.89
C LEU A 539 113.31 60.14 -24.74
N ARG A 540 113.88 59.18 -25.49
CA ARG A 540 115.34 58.98 -25.51
C ARG A 540 116.07 60.19 -26.08
N GLN A 541 115.55 60.80 -27.14
CA GLN A 541 116.12 62.04 -27.71
C GLN A 541 116.05 63.22 -26.74
N VAL A 542 114.94 63.39 -26.01
CA VAL A 542 114.82 64.44 -24.98
C VAL A 542 115.78 64.17 -23.83
N ARG A 543 115.90 62.92 -23.38
CA ARG A 543 116.87 62.54 -22.35
C ARG A 543 118.31 62.82 -22.77
N SER A 544 118.69 62.55 -24.02
CA SER A 544 120.04 62.86 -24.52
C SER A 544 120.28 64.38 -24.63
N ARG A 545 119.28 65.15 -25.06
CA ARG A 545 119.37 66.63 -25.07
C ARG A 545 119.54 67.19 -23.67
N LEU A 546 118.77 66.71 -22.70
CA LEU A 546 118.87 67.12 -21.31
C LEU A 546 120.23 66.73 -20.68
N ALA A 547 120.79 65.58 -21.05
CA ALA A 547 122.13 65.17 -20.61
C ALA A 547 123.22 66.09 -21.17
N HIS A 548 123.10 66.51 -22.42
CA HIS A 548 123.99 67.49 -23.03
C HIS A 548 123.85 68.89 -22.40
N GLU A 549 122.63 69.35 -22.12
CA GLU A 549 122.42 70.60 -21.37
C GLU A 549 123.03 70.53 -19.97
N ARG A 550 122.95 69.38 -19.28
CA ARG A 550 123.62 69.17 -18.00
C ARG A 550 125.14 69.20 -18.12
N SER A 551 125.74 68.63 -19.17
CA SER A 551 127.19 68.66 -19.36
C SER A 551 127.69 70.08 -19.60
N VAL A 552 127.03 70.84 -20.47
CA VAL A 552 127.38 72.25 -20.74
C VAL A 552 127.25 73.11 -19.47
N LYS A 553 126.23 72.83 -18.63
CA LYS A 553 126.10 73.50 -17.34
C LYS A 553 127.24 73.12 -16.37
N LEU A 554 127.62 71.84 -16.32
CA LEU A 554 128.76 71.40 -15.51
C LEU A 554 130.08 72.04 -15.98
N ASP A 555 130.31 72.11 -17.30
CA ASP A 555 131.48 72.79 -17.87
C ASP A 555 131.49 74.28 -17.47
N ALA A 556 130.34 74.96 -17.56
CA ALA A 556 130.22 76.36 -17.12
C ALA A 556 130.51 76.54 -15.62
N PHE A 557 130.16 75.57 -14.76
CA PHE A 557 130.53 75.61 -13.35
C PHE A 557 132.03 75.38 -13.12
N GLN A 558 132.69 74.52 -13.91
CA GLN A 558 134.15 74.35 -13.86
C GLN A 558 134.90 75.63 -14.27
N TRP A 559 134.42 76.35 -15.30
CA TRP A 559 134.98 77.66 -15.67
C TRP A 559 134.86 78.70 -14.55
N VAL A 560 133.79 78.64 -13.76
CA VAL A 560 133.62 79.52 -12.59
C VAL A 560 134.59 79.14 -11.48
N GLU A 561 134.84 77.85 -11.24
CA GLU A 561 135.86 77.38 -10.28
C GLU A 561 137.28 77.78 -10.71
N GLU A 562 137.62 77.72 -12.00
CA GLU A 562 138.92 78.15 -12.56
C GLU A 562 139.13 79.68 -12.49
N LEU A 563 138.07 80.48 -12.62
CA LEU A 563 138.12 81.94 -12.39
C LEU A 563 138.26 82.27 -10.89
N GLN A 564 137.78 81.39 -10.01
CA GLN A 564 137.89 81.54 -8.57
C GLN A 564 139.27 81.13 -8.03
N SER A 565 140.00 80.24 -8.71
CA SER A 565 141.39 79.89 -8.36
C SER A 565 142.40 80.97 -8.79
N GLN A 566 142.18 81.66 -9.91
CA GLN A 566 143.05 82.75 -10.38
C GLN A 566 142.98 84.05 -9.55
N LEU A 567 141.93 84.24 -8.74
CA LEU A 567 141.78 85.39 -7.85
C LEU A 567 142.49 85.20 -6.49
N ASN A 568 142.76 83.95 -6.09
CA ASN A 568 143.40 83.63 -4.82
C ASN A 568 144.95 83.67 -4.87
N ASP A 569 145.56 83.78 -6.05
CA ASP A 569 147.03 83.74 -6.23
C ASP A 569 147.70 85.14 -6.33
N ALA A 570 146.95 86.24 -6.29
CA ALA A 570 147.48 87.61 -6.50
C ALA A 570 147.38 88.58 -5.30
N GLU A 571 146.73 88.21 -4.19
CA GLU A 571 146.58 89.08 -3.01
C GLU A 571 146.92 88.35 -1.70
N GLN A 572 148.23 88.21 -1.39
CA GLN A 572 148.83 88.50 -0.06
C GLN A 572 150.22 87.87 0.11
N SER A 573 151.25 88.64 -0.27
CA SER A 573 152.57 88.62 0.35
C SER A 573 152.69 89.80 1.32
N SER A 574 152.12 89.71 2.53
CA SER A 574 152.55 90.49 3.70
C SER A 574 151.98 89.95 5.01
N THR A 575 152.85 89.26 5.74
CA THR A 575 153.03 89.33 7.20
C THR A 575 151.95 88.73 8.13
N GLN A 576 152.44 87.71 8.85
CA GLN A 576 152.40 87.54 10.31
C GLN A 576 151.36 86.61 10.97
N ARG A 577 151.94 85.54 11.51
CA ARG A 577 151.70 84.92 12.84
C ARG A 577 150.43 84.08 13.06
N ASN A 578 150.74 82.87 13.53
CA ASN A 578 150.03 82.03 14.50
C ASN A 578 149.05 80.97 13.95
N SER A 579 149.52 79.71 13.98
CA SER A 579 148.77 78.54 14.50
C SER A 579 148.17 78.85 15.90
N PRO A 580 147.23 78.07 16.51
CA PRO A 580 146.89 76.66 16.23
C PRO A 580 145.39 76.26 16.42
N GLY A 581 145.05 75.01 16.08
CA GLY A 581 144.21 74.14 16.94
C GLY A 581 142.67 74.24 16.88
N GLY A 582 142.04 73.08 17.10
CA GLY A 582 140.59 72.88 17.31
C GLY A 582 139.95 72.12 16.13
N LEU A 583 139.78 70.79 16.09
CA LEU A 583 139.06 69.89 17.01
C LEU A 583 137.68 70.42 17.44
N ILE A 584 136.63 69.79 16.91
CA ILE A 584 135.48 69.13 17.59
C ILE A 584 134.58 68.67 16.41
N SER A 585 134.53 67.39 16.07
CA SER A 585 133.96 66.25 16.82
C SER A 585 132.46 66.10 16.63
N GLN A 586 132.09 64.83 16.61
CA GLN A 586 130.85 64.24 17.11
C GLN A 586 129.87 63.82 15.98
N ALA A 587 129.92 62.57 15.49
CA ALA A 587 129.40 61.35 16.16
C ALA A 587 127.88 61.22 15.96
N HIS A 588 127.26 60.04 15.85
CA HIS A 588 127.71 58.66 16.01
C HIS A 588 126.49 57.74 15.72
N TYR A 589 126.79 56.50 15.30
CA TYR A 589 126.09 55.23 15.60
C TYR A 589 124.65 55.05 15.07
N SER A 590 124.25 54.00 14.35
CA SER A 590 124.49 52.53 14.34
C SER A 590 123.20 51.80 14.71
N LEU A 591 122.80 50.90 13.81
CA LEU A 591 122.16 49.59 13.99
C LEU A 591 121.23 49.34 15.22
N SER A 592 119.96 49.03 14.94
CA SER A 592 119.43 47.62 14.95
C SER A 592 117.91 47.50 15.16
N SER A 593 117.30 46.63 14.36
CA SER A 593 116.28 45.61 14.69
C SER A 593 114.77 45.91 14.82
N ALA A 594 114.03 45.23 13.91
CA ALA A 594 112.90 44.28 14.14
C ALA A 594 111.41 44.73 14.02
N SER A 595 110.77 44.18 12.96
CA SER A 595 109.41 43.57 12.81
C SER A 595 108.14 44.30 13.31
N THR A 596 107.09 44.47 12.48
CA THR A 596 105.97 43.52 12.20
C THR A 596 105.05 44.15 11.11
N SER A 597 104.61 43.43 10.06
CA SER A 597 103.44 42.55 9.88
C SER A 597 102.17 43.18 9.24
N SER A 598 101.73 42.53 8.17
CA SER A 598 100.33 42.31 7.72
C SER A 598 99.66 43.23 6.67
N ARG A 599 98.78 42.55 5.93
CA ARG A 599 98.05 42.89 4.70
C ARG A 599 97.09 44.08 4.88
N TYR A 600 96.80 44.82 3.80
CA TYR A 600 95.42 45.19 3.45
C TYR A 600 95.28 45.63 1.99
N THR A 601 94.31 45.03 1.31
CA THR A 601 93.75 45.38 0.00
C THR A 601 92.70 46.49 0.12
N GLN A 602 92.45 47.16 -1.01
CA GLN A 602 91.16 47.75 -1.42
C GLN A 602 90.94 49.26 -1.20
N GLN A 603 91.15 49.98 -2.31
CA GLN A 603 90.33 51.04 -2.91
C GLN A 603 89.37 51.82 -2.00
N HIS A 604 89.69 53.11 -1.79
CA HIS A 604 88.78 54.12 -1.25
C HIS A 604 87.93 54.78 -2.35
N LEU A 605 86.64 54.89 -2.04
CA LEU A 605 85.58 55.64 -2.72
C LEU A 605 85.85 57.14 -2.83
N LEU A 606 85.34 57.75 -3.92
CA LEU A 606 84.55 58.99 -3.83
C LEU A 606 83.27 58.90 -4.68
N LYS A 607 82.16 59.18 -3.98
CA LYS A 607 80.74 59.40 -4.33
C LYS A 607 80.43 59.99 -5.71
N THR A 608 79.36 59.47 -6.33
CA THR A 608 78.27 60.30 -6.90
C THR A 608 76.97 59.51 -7.08
N GLN A 609 75.93 60.01 -6.41
CA GLN A 609 74.48 59.99 -6.65
C GLN A 609 73.75 58.72 -7.11
N LEU A 610 72.89 58.22 -6.22
CA LEU A 610 71.84 57.23 -6.46
C LEU A 610 70.47 57.92 -6.20
N THR A 611 69.73 58.25 -7.26
CA THR A 611 68.28 58.45 -7.22
C THR A 611 67.64 57.11 -7.58
N GLY A 612 67.41 56.29 -6.55
CA GLY A 612 66.70 55.01 -6.65
C GLY A 612 65.34 55.12 -5.96
N SER A 613 64.30 54.97 -6.76
CA SER A 613 62.88 55.09 -6.41
C SER A 613 62.44 54.13 -5.30
N LYS A 614 61.55 54.64 -4.43
CA LYS A 614 60.88 53.96 -3.32
C LYS A 614 60.31 52.60 -3.75
N ILE A 615 60.81 51.51 -3.15
CA ILE A 615 60.12 50.21 -3.16
C ILE A 615 59.00 50.29 -2.12
N THR A 616 57.79 50.49 -2.62
CA THR A 616 56.55 50.25 -1.89
C THR A 616 56.49 48.78 -1.48
N ARG A 617 56.37 48.54 -0.18
CA ARG A 617 56.03 47.25 0.43
C ARG A 617 54.65 46.81 -0.09
N ILE A 618 54.64 45.96 -1.12
CA ILE A 618 53.41 45.35 -1.64
C ILE A 618 52.91 44.32 -0.62
N GLN A 619 51.66 44.50 -0.22
CA GLN A 619 50.93 43.63 0.68
C GLN A 619 50.74 42.23 0.07
N ARG A 620 50.85 41.22 0.92
CA ARG A 620 50.47 39.83 0.66
C ARG A 620 49.00 39.78 0.16
N PRO A 621 48.66 38.99 -0.88
CA PRO A 621 47.27 38.83 -1.29
C PRO A 621 46.44 38.24 -0.15
N LYS A 622 45.32 38.89 0.18
CA LYS A 622 44.28 38.31 1.03
C LYS A 622 43.72 37.08 0.33
N THR A 623 43.85 35.93 0.98
CA THR A 623 43.10 34.72 0.64
C THR A 623 41.60 35.02 0.76
N VAL A 624 40.90 35.00 -0.36
CA VAL A 624 39.44 34.90 -0.41
C VAL A 624 39.07 33.49 0.07
N PRO A 625 38.08 33.31 0.98
CA PRO A 625 37.57 31.99 1.31
C PRO A 625 36.75 31.47 0.14
N ILE A 626 37.38 30.68 -0.73
CA ILE A 626 36.65 29.82 -1.65
C ILE A 626 36.02 28.72 -0.79
N LYS A 627 34.69 28.74 -0.70
CA LYS A 627 33.90 27.62 -0.17
C LYS A 627 34.22 26.38 -1.00
N HIS A 628 35.11 25.53 -0.52
CA HIS A 628 35.14 24.13 -0.91
C HIS A 628 33.94 23.46 -0.25
N THR A 629 32.81 23.41 -0.96
CA THR A 629 31.81 22.38 -0.72
C THR A 629 32.45 21.04 -1.07
N LYS A 630 33.05 20.38 -0.07
CA LYS A 630 33.23 18.93 -0.11
C LYS A 630 31.83 18.33 -0.12
N ARG A 631 31.31 18.10 -1.32
CA ARG A 631 30.21 17.18 -1.52
C ARG A 631 30.82 15.79 -1.45
N THR A 632 30.74 15.17 -0.28
CA THR A 632 30.88 13.73 -0.09
C THR A 632 29.70 13.07 -0.80
N ASP A 633 29.78 12.94 -2.13
CA ASP A 633 28.99 11.94 -2.82
C ASP A 633 29.74 10.62 -2.66
N HIS A 634 29.32 9.83 -1.67
CA HIS A 634 29.63 8.41 -1.60
C HIS A 634 29.01 7.74 -2.83
N VAL A 635 29.76 7.70 -3.93
CA VAL A 635 29.53 6.78 -5.02
C VAL A 635 29.90 5.39 -4.49
N PHE A 636 28.90 4.68 -3.99
CA PHE A 636 29.00 3.23 -3.86
C PHE A 636 28.99 2.62 -5.26
N LEU A 637 30.12 2.06 -5.67
CA LEU A 637 30.18 1.05 -6.71
C LEU A 637 29.41 -0.20 -6.23
N PRO A 638 28.53 -0.82 -7.04
CA PRO A 638 27.99 -2.13 -6.72
C PRO A 638 29.10 -3.15 -6.90
N ASN A 639 29.46 -3.81 -5.81
CA ASN A 639 30.32 -4.98 -5.83
C ASN A 639 29.49 -6.15 -6.38
N VAL A 640 30.00 -6.77 -7.43
CA VAL A 640 29.53 -8.05 -7.96
C VAL A 640 29.93 -9.12 -6.97
N ALA A 641 28.96 -9.69 -6.26
CA ALA A 641 29.08 -11.00 -5.63
C ALA A 641 27.67 -11.59 -5.49
N ASP A 642 27.37 -12.52 -6.39
CA ASP A 642 26.25 -13.45 -6.30
C ASP A 642 26.34 -14.26 -5.00
N THR A 643 25.29 -14.21 -4.18
CA THR A 643 24.89 -15.33 -3.33
C THR A 643 23.37 -15.36 -3.27
N VAL A 644 22.80 -16.16 -4.17
CA VAL A 644 21.42 -16.61 -4.15
C VAL A 644 21.24 -17.55 -2.94
N GLN A 645 20.40 -17.18 -1.98
CA GLN A 645 19.79 -18.12 -1.05
C GLN A 645 18.28 -18.13 -1.26
N LEU A 646 17.81 -19.28 -1.76
CA LEU A 646 16.41 -19.68 -1.88
C LEU A 646 15.72 -19.70 -0.50
N PRO A 647 14.42 -19.37 -0.40
CA PRO A 647 13.55 -20.00 0.58
C PRO A 647 12.82 -21.18 -0.09
N ALA A 648 13.07 -22.35 0.47
CA ALA A 648 12.36 -23.58 0.17
C ALA A 648 10.87 -23.42 0.48
N PHE A 649 10.04 -23.88 -0.46
CA PHE A 649 8.68 -24.32 -0.19
C PHE A 649 8.75 -25.63 0.62
N GLN A 650 7.99 -25.70 1.71
CA GLN A 650 7.58 -26.96 2.33
C GLN A 650 6.13 -27.23 1.91
N VAL A 651 5.92 -28.48 1.49
CA VAL A 651 4.66 -29.10 1.02
C VAL A 651 3.63 -29.19 2.13
#